data_AF-A0A9D8GH15-F1
#
_entry.id   AF-A0A9D8GH15-F1
#
_cell.length_a   1.000
_cell.length_b   1.000
_cell.length_c   1.000
_cell.angle_alpha   90.00
_cell.angle_beta   90.00
_cell.angle_gamma   90.00
#
_symmetry.space_group_name_H-M   'P 1'
#
loop_
_entity.id
_entity.type
_entity.pdbx_description
1 polymer ?
#
loop_
_entity_poly.entity_id
_entity_poly.type
_entity_poly.pdbx_seq_one_letter_code
_entity_poly.pdbx_strand_id
1 'polypeptide(L)'
;MIARKHVVWRLGLDVGSDSIGWAVFRLDRRSEPDRLLGGGVRLFDGGREPRKHESFAKDRGLLRRMRRRLRGRKWRRDQLIAKLNELGLAPPNSPPLEIYRWRAEAAQREVDPSTLAAILLHMTRHRGFKSPRLGRPAQAEDDKKADDQDQDDDTGEDEEIGRWAKAEDTLRAAMREAKVKTVGQLLNDYLATRGFVRARRGHENLAVPTRLLLREEFAVIRAVQAPHLGLKPGDWEDLADLMFEQRPLREPQPGRCTFFPQEHRLPRCLPSAQRFRTRQVLCNLRVTEGIVGETRALTPEEFATLAKRLDEGGTHSWASLRAAIGAKRGAKFTIEIERRPGQSKKAAREVEGDETAGLFGELIPEWNRRSIIERDGIVSDLRKIQRERRKLLAKAAELGLSGQAVEDLAQAVQFNLPRGYLSVGRQAVDKIVPHLKAGVASYDKAVEAALGRSHSDFRPDTLLPELPYYGQVLKTRVRPASDGPKEERDHGRIGNVTVHIALNELRKVINALIHRYGPPAMIVLETSRDLAKSAKELRDIDTHQKAREKENEEFGKEYGENLAKSGKMGKGKGKKLAVGLHEARRRLRLAKRQGNACVYTGKPFGRTDLFTEAYEIDHIVPLSIGGTDDESNMALCLAGANRKKKDRTPYEAFHGDAKTWNQIQDAVAKLPEAMRWRFGPDARARVEGEDTGWAPRQITDTSYIARLAREYLCHVCKETWTTKGKLTALLRSAWDLPVAKLPVKGADGIVRDVPKKRLDHRHHFVDAAVIAVTSRSLVQRVNTLAARGELKRAYEADIDPPYPGFEAEVAKHWKRVWPSMRPDHSLTRPSGALHNETLYGIEDAGKDAAGKQLVRLTRRIGVGELFKPLGKFVDDAAVEAQLESFVSDGFRDRFRKVLARHREGAKCLAEAAIKAAADPHWGPRGIGEIKCFRDAKPRTKEDVTTIPRGGKKARDASRPAVDTNANAWLEIRRDGKKWKAVVISRFEAKSVPPPKTDDPNLVAVLRRGDPVAWERGGKVEYGYLKVMVGDGRIYFWPLRVVTTFAALSALRPDLGVKTRDGVPFRAETFRKAKGRPLSISVLGRVRDPGPSKS
;
A
#
# COMPACT_ATOMS: atom_id res chain seq x y z
N MET A 1 -13.47 44.23 -31.92
CA MET A 1 -12.83 42.98 -31.44
C MET A 1 -11.82 42.54 -32.48
N ILE A 2 -10.52 42.71 -32.24
CA ILE A 2 -9.49 42.21 -33.16
C ILE A 2 -9.41 40.70 -32.98
N ALA A 3 -9.76 39.94 -34.02
CA ALA A 3 -9.59 38.50 -34.07
C ALA A 3 -8.12 38.16 -33.76
N ARG A 4 -7.85 37.62 -32.55
CA ARG A 4 -6.51 37.14 -32.21
C ARG A 4 -6.19 36.00 -33.18
N LYS A 5 -5.21 36.20 -34.07
CA LYS A 5 -4.67 35.15 -34.94
C LYS A 5 -4.43 33.90 -34.08
N HIS A 6 -5.13 32.81 -34.39
CA HIS A 6 -4.94 31.53 -33.72
C HIS A 6 -3.46 31.13 -33.87
N VAL A 7 -2.74 31.10 -32.76
CA VAL A 7 -1.36 30.63 -32.73
C VAL A 7 -1.43 29.11 -32.77
N VAL A 8 -0.79 28.46 -33.74
CA VAL A 8 -0.63 27.00 -33.75
C VAL A 8 0.46 26.65 -32.74
N TRP A 9 0.18 25.73 -31.81
CA TRP A 9 1.07 25.46 -30.68
C TRP A 9 1.15 23.98 -30.30
N ARG A 10 2.31 23.61 -29.73
CA ARG A 10 2.62 22.29 -29.18
C ARG A 10 2.82 22.39 -27.67
N LEU A 11 2.28 21.40 -26.95
CA LEU A 11 2.37 21.28 -25.50
C LEU A 11 3.36 20.17 -25.10
N GLY A 12 4.30 20.46 -24.21
CA GLY A 12 5.05 19.44 -23.48
C GLY A 12 4.51 19.29 -22.05
N LEU A 13 4.42 18.04 -21.59
CA LEU A 13 3.92 17.68 -20.25
C LEU A 13 4.86 16.69 -19.54
N ASP A 14 5.40 17.11 -18.41
CA ASP A 14 6.03 16.23 -17.42
C ASP A 14 4.99 15.92 -16.32
N VAL A 15 4.38 14.74 -16.36
CA VAL A 15 3.29 14.37 -15.44
C VAL A 15 3.78 13.35 -14.42
N GLY A 16 4.00 13.82 -13.18
CA GLY A 16 4.40 13.01 -12.04
C GLY A 16 3.24 12.64 -11.09
N SER A 17 3.59 12.00 -9.98
CA SER A 17 2.63 11.62 -8.93
C SER A 17 2.14 12.77 -8.05
N ASP A 18 2.87 13.88 -8.04
CA ASP A 18 2.68 15.06 -7.17
C ASP A 18 2.97 16.39 -7.90
N SER A 19 3.31 16.32 -9.19
CA SER A 19 3.61 17.50 -10.01
C SER A 19 3.18 17.32 -11.47
N ILE A 20 2.85 18.44 -12.12
CA ILE A 20 2.68 18.56 -13.58
C ILE A 20 3.52 19.76 -14.03
N GLY A 21 4.62 19.49 -14.73
CA GLY A 21 5.34 20.47 -15.53
C GLY A 21 4.66 20.66 -16.88
N TRP A 22 4.57 21.90 -17.36
CA TRP A 22 4.02 22.19 -18.68
C TRP A 22 4.80 23.29 -19.40
N ALA A 23 4.92 23.19 -20.72
CA ALA A 23 5.54 24.19 -21.59
C ALA A 23 4.82 24.27 -22.93
N VAL A 24 4.57 25.49 -23.43
CA VAL A 24 3.82 25.76 -24.66
C VAL A 24 4.76 26.42 -25.67
N PHE A 25 4.91 25.80 -26.85
CA PHE A 25 5.69 26.34 -27.95
C PHE A 25 4.80 26.72 -29.12
N ARG A 26 5.11 27.84 -29.77
CA ARG A 26 4.58 28.15 -31.10
C ARG A 26 5.18 27.17 -32.11
N LEU A 27 4.37 26.79 -33.08
CA LEU A 27 4.83 26.03 -34.24
C LEU A 27 4.99 26.94 -35.45
N ASP A 28 6.06 26.73 -36.20
CA ASP A 28 6.30 27.36 -37.48
C ASP A 28 5.44 26.70 -38.60
N ARG A 29 5.66 27.11 -39.85
CA ARG A 29 4.95 26.55 -41.02
C ARG A 29 5.28 25.07 -41.28
N ARG A 30 6.41 24.57 -40.75
CA ARG A 30 6.85 23.18 -40.85
C ARG A 30 6.39 22.35 -39.66
N SER A 31 5.52 22.90 -38.81
CA SER A 31 5.02 22.23 -37.60
C SER A 31 6.11 21.97 -36.55
N GLU A 32 7.21 22.72 -36.59
CA GLU A 32 8.31 22.62 -35.65
C GLU A 32 8.32 23.76 -34.62
N PRO A 33 8.75 23.51 -33.38
CA PRO A 33 8.82 24.51 -32.33
C PRO A 33 9.84 25.60 -32.68
N ASP A 34 9.43 26.86 -32.63
CA ASP A 34 10.32 28.00 -32.94
C ASP A 34 10.38 29.07 -31.84
N ARG A 35 9.47 28.99 -30.85
CA ARG A 35 9.39 29.97 -29.76
C ARG A 35 8.63 29.43 -28.55
N LEU A 36 9.18 29.63 -27.35
CA LEU A 36 8.50 29.32 -26.09
C LEU A 36 7.51 30.43 -25.71
N LEU A 37 6.21 30.11 -25.69
CA LEU A 37 5.13 31.06 -25.34
C LEU A 37 4.90 31.14 -23.82
N GLY A 38 5.22 30.08 -23.08
CA GLY A 38 5.15 30.06 -21.63
C GLY A 38 5.27 28.66 -21.05
N GLY A 39 5.44 28.60 -19.74
CA GLY A 39 5.51 27.34 -19.01
C GLY A 39 5.26 27.53 -17.52
N GLY A 40 5.10 26.42 -16.81
CA GLY A 40 4.82 26.43 -15.38
C GLY A 40 4.83 25.05 -14.75
N VAL A 41 4.54 25.04 -13.45
CA VAL A 41 4.50 23.82 -12.64
C VAL A 41 3.27 23.85 -11.75
N ARG A 42 2.50 22.76 -11.73
CA ARG A 42 1.37 22.53 -10.84
C ARG A 42 1.73 21.43 -9.85
N LEU A 43 1.74 21.73 -8.56
CA LEU A 43 2.05 20.82 -7.47
C LEU A 43 0.77 20.40 -6.74
N PHE A 44 0.70 19.15 -6.28
CA PHE A 44 -0.44 18.62 -5.53
C PHE A 44 -0.02 17.45 -4.63
N ASP A 45 -0.75 17.21 -3.55
CA ASP A 45 -0.57 15.99 -2.75
C ASP A 45 -1.12 14.78 -3.52
N GLY A 46 -0.28 13.76 -3.72
CA GLY A 46 -0.65 12.47 -4.32
C GLY A 46 -1.61 11.62 -3.46
N GLY A 47 -2.05 12.12 -2.29
CA GLY A 47 -2.99 11.45 -1.40
C GLY A 47 -2.35 10.35 -0.56
N ARG A 48 -1.07 10.54 -0.20
CA ARG A 48 -0.25 9.54 0.50
C ARG A 48 0.41 10.11 1.75
N GLU A 49 0.64 9.27 2.75
CA GLU A 49 1.41 9.64 3.92
C GLU A 49 2.89 9.81 3.52
N PRO A 50 3.52 10.99 3.76
CA PRO A 50 4.85 11.31 3.24
C PRO A 50 5.97 10.35 3.67
N ARG A 51 5.83 9.68 4.81
CA ARG A 51 6.86 8.79 5.37
C ARG A 51 6.69 7.32 4.98
N LYS A 52 5.44 6.84 4.94
CA LYS A 52 5.15 5.43 4.63
C LYS A 52 4.84 5.22 3.14
N HIS A 53 4.61 6.30 2.41
CA HIS A 53 4.15 6.31 1.02
C HIS A 53 2.85 5.51 0.78
N GLU A 54 2.12 5.18 1.85
CA GLU A 54 0.82 4.51 1.81
C GLU A 54 -0.31 5.50 1.56
N SER A 55 -1.38 5.06 0.88
CA SER A 55 -2.54 5.92 0.63
C SER A 55 -3.31 6.21 1.92
N PHE A 56 -3.70 7.47 2.14
CA PHE A 56 -4.62 7.84 3.23
C PHE A 56 -5.98 7.11 3.16
N ALA A 57 -6.35 6.59 1.99
CA ALA A 57 -7.56 5.77 1.82
C ALA A 57 -7.43 4.40 2.50
N LYS A 58 -6.22 3.83 2.57
CA LYS A 58 -5.94 2.55 3.26
C LYS A 58 -6.22 2.68 4.76
N ASP A 59 -5.69 3.72 5.39
CA ASP A 59 -5.90 4.04 6.80
C ASP A 59 -7.38 4.30 7.11
N ARG A 60 -8.03 5.13 6.28
CA ARG A 60 -9.48 5.37 6.39
C ARG A 60 -10.28 4.08 6.29
N GLY A 61 -9.88 3.18 5.39
CA GLY A 61 -10.43 1.84 5.22
C GLY A 61 -10.26 0.98 6.47
N LEU A 62 -9.07 0.95 7.05
CA LEU A 62 -8.75 0.24 8.29
C LEU A 62 -9.61 0.73 9.46
N LEU A 63 -9.63 2.03 9.71
CA LEU A 63 -10.43 2.64 10.79
C LEU A 63 -11.93 2.38 10.58
N ARG A 64 -12.42 2.41 9.33
CA ARG A 64 -13.80 2.05 9.00
C ARG A 64 -14.09 0.59 9.31
N ARG A 65 -13.18 -0.34 8.96
CA ARG A 65 -13.30 -1.77 9.31
C ARG A 65 -13.30 -1.96 10.83
N MET A 66 -12.44 -1.27 11.57
CA MET A 66 -12.42 -1.30 13.03
C MET A 66 -13.74 -0.83 13.64
N ARG A 67 -14.29 0.30 13.17
CA ARG A 67 -15.61 0.80 13.62
C ARG A 67 -16.73 -0.19 13.35
N ARG A 68 -16.78 -0.78 12.14
CA ARG A 68 -17.76 -1.83 11.79
C ARG A 68 -17.61 -3.06 12.67
N ARG A 69 -16.38 -3.50 12.94
CA ARG A 69 -16.08 -4.63 13.84
C ARG A 69 -16.58 -4.37 15.26
N LEU A 70 -16.33 -3.18 15.81
CA LEU A 70 -16.80 -2.79 17.15
C LEU A 70 -18.32 -2.74 17.21
N ARG A 71 -18.96 -2.11 16.21
CA ARG A 71 -20.43 -2.03 16.12
C ARG A 71 -21.05 -3.42 16.01
N GLY A 72 -20.52 -4.28 15.14
CA GLY A 72 -21.00 -5.66 14.97
C GLY A 72 -20.74 -6.54 16.19
N ARG A 73 -19.67 -6.30 16.96
CA ARG A 73 -19.45 -6.96 18.26
C ARG A 73 -20.48 -6.52 19.30
N LYS A 74 -20.77 -5.21 19.39
CA LYS A 74 -21.79 -4.66 20.29
C LYS A 74 -23.17 -5.23 19.94
N TRP A 75 -23.57 -5.12 18.68
CA TRP A 75 -24.87 -5.63 18.21
C TRP A 75 -25.04 -7.12 18.52
N ARG A 76 -24.07 -7.97 18.16
CA ARG A 76 -24.16 -9.42 18.49
C ARG A 76 -24.25 -9.70 19.97
N ARG A 77 -23.49 -8.98 20.80
CA ARG A 77 -23.59 -9.12 22.26
C ARG A 77 -25.00 -8.78 22.74
N ASP A 78 -25.54 -7.65 22.29
CA ASP A 78 -26.84 -7.17 22.74
C ASP A 78 -27.98 -8.11 22.26
N GLN A 79 -27.89 -8.66 21.04
CA GLN A 79 -28.83 -9.68 20.54
C GLN A 79 -28.70 -11.01 21.29
N LEU A 80 -27.47 -11.46 21.57
CA LEU A 80 -27.27 -12.67 22.35
C LEU A 80 -27.80 -12.53 23.77
N ILE A 81 -27.58 -11.38 24.44
CA ILE A 81 -28.17 -11.12 25.77
C ILE A 81 -29.70 -11.19 25.71
N ALA A 82 -30.33 -10.59 24.69
CA ALA A 82 -31.78 -10.66 24.52
C ALA A 82 -32.27 -12.10 24.36
N LYS A 83 -31.65 -12.89 23.47
CA LYS A 83 -32.01 -14.30 23.27
C LYS A 83 -31.74 -15.16 24.50
N LEU A 84 -30.64 -14.92 25.21
CA LEU A 84 -30.35 -15.61 26.47
C LEU A 84 -31.42 -15.33 27.53
N ASN A 85 -31.86 -14.08 27.68
CA ASN A 85 -32.95 -13.73 28.61
C ASN A 85 -34.29 -14.38 28.22
N GLU A 86 -34.62 -14.43 26.93
CA GLU A 86 -35.80 -15.14 26.41
C GLU A 86 -35.79 -16.63 26.78
N LEU A 87 -34.61 -17.25 26.76
CA LEU A 87 -34.39 -18.67 27.11
C LEU A 87 -34.20 -18.90 28.63
N GLY A 88 -34.36 -17.88 29.48
CA GLY A 88 -34.14 -18.00 30.93
C GLY A 88 -32.67 -18.13 31.36
N LEU A 89 -31.71 -17.91 30.45
CA LEU A 89 -30.26 -18.01 30.69
C LEU A 89 -29.66 -16.61 30.98
N ALA A 90 -30.12 -15.91 32.01
CA ALA A 90 -29.65 -14.54 32.27
C ALA A 90 -28.18 -14.50 32.73
N PRO A 91 -27.31 -13.69 32.12
CA PRO A 91 -25.89 -13.60 32.51
C PRO A 91 -25.70 -12.85 33.84
N PRO A 92 -24.62 -13.15 34.60
CA PRO A 92 -24.33 -12.47 35.86
C PRO A 92 -23.92 -11.00 35.61
N ASN A 93 -24.20 -10.14 36.59
CA ASN A 93 -23.97 -8.69 36.51
C ASN A 93 -22.49 -8.29 36.32
N SER A 94 -21.55 -9.17 36.67
CA SER A 94 -20.10 -8.94 36.56
C SER A 94 -19.42 -10.04 35.75
N PRO A 95 -18.44 -9.69 34.88
CA PRO A 95 -17.70 -10.68 34.12
C PRO A 95 -16.85 -11.56 35.06
N PRO A 96 -16.92 -12.91 34.97
CA PRO A 96 -16.27 -13.78 35.94
C PRO A 96 -14.76 -13.81 35.76
N LEU A 97 -14.01 -13.78 36.87
CA LEU A 97 -12.56 -14.01 36.88
C LEU A 97 -12.21 -15.45 36.47
N GLU A 98 -13.15 -16.39 36.63
CA GLU A 98 -12.97 -17.84 36.42
C GLU A 98 -13.46 -18.37 35.06
N ILE A 99 -13.71 -17.49 34.08
CA ILE A 99 -14.41 -17.87 32.82
C ILE A 99 -13.81 -19.05 32.05
N TYR A 100 -12.51 -19.30 32.15
CA TYR A 100 -11.85 -20.44 31.49
C TYR A 100 -12.06 -21.76 32.25
N ARG A 101 -12.10 -21.71 33.58
CA ARG A 101 -12.47 -22.83 34.43
C ARG A 101 -13.90 -23.27 34.16
N TRP A 102 -14.84 -22.32 34.12
CA TRP A 102 -16.24 -22.63 33.82
C TRP A 102 -16.46 -23.22 32.42
N ARG A 103 -15.70 -22.75 31.42
CA ARG A 103 -15.70 -23.39 30.08
C ARG A 103 -15.23 -24.84 30.12
N ALA A 104 -14.21 -25.14 30.92
CA ALA A 104 -13.70 -26.50 31.09
C ALA A 104 -14.70 -27.39 31.83
N GLU A 105 -15.38 -26.86 32.86
CA GLU A 105 -16.39 -27.58 33.64
C GLU A 105 -17.67 -27.84 32.83
N ALA A 106 -18.18 -26.87 32.09
CA ALA A 106 -19.38 -27.01 31.26
C ALA A 106 -19.24 -28.03 30.12
N ALA A 107 -18.01 -28.42 29.77
CA ALA A 107 -17.74 -29.48 28.81
C ALA A 107 -17.70 -30.89 29.44
N GLN A 108 -17.90 -31.00 30.76
CA GLN A 108 -17.74 -32.24 31.53
C GLN A 108 -18.94 -32.55 32.43
N ARG A 109 -19.58 -31.51 33.00
CA ARG A 109 -20.69 -31.64 33.95
C ARG A 109 -21.68 -30.50 33.78
N GLU A 110 -22.87 -30.65 34.36
CA GLU A 110 -23.88 -29.60 34.43
C GLU A 110 -23.34 -28.34 35.14
N VAL A 111 -23.65 -27.18 34.59
CA VAL A 111 -23.39 -25.86 35.21
C VAL A 111 -24.69 -25.06 35.29
N ASP A 112 -24.75 -24.11 36.21
CA ASP A 112 -25.95 -23.30 36.35
C ASP A 112 -26.22 -22.42 35.09
N PRO A 113 -27.49 -22.08 34.82
CA PRO A 113 -27.89 -21.27 33.67
C PRO A 113 -27.14 -19.95 33.49
N SER A 114 -26.80 -19.26 34.59
CA SER A 114 -26.11 -17.97 34.58
C SER A 114 -24.64 -18.14 34.19
N THR A 115 -23.99 -19.20 34.69
CA THR A 115 -22.65 -19.61 34.27
C THR A 115 -22.59 -19.96 32.79
N LEU A 116 -23.55 -20.74 32.28
CA LEU A 116 -23.62 -21.05 30.85
C LEU A 116 -23.77 -19.77 30.00
N ALA A 117 -24.65 -18.85 30.40
CA ALA A 117 -24.81 -17.56 29.73
C ALA A 117 -23.51 -16.75 29.67
N ALA A 118 -22.74 -16.71 30.78
CA ALA A 118 -21.44 -16.07 30.82
C ALA A 118 -20.44 -16.70 29.85
N ILE A 119 -20.41 -18.03 29.75
CA ILE A 119 -19.58 -18.79 28.81
C ILE A 119 -19.92 -18.43 27.37
N LEU A 120 -21.20 -18.46 26.98
CA LEU A 120 -21.64 -18.17 25.62
C LEU A 120 -21.33 -16.71 25.21
N LEU A 121 -21.48 -15.75 26.13
CA LEU A 121 -21.07 -14.36 25.91
C LEU A 121 -19.56 -14.21 25.73
N HIS A 122 -18.78 -14.94 26.54
CA HIS A 122 -17.32 -14.95 26.41
C HIS A 122 -16.87 -15.52 25.07
N MET A 123 -17.42 -16.67 24.66
CA MET A 123 -17.14 -17.29 23.35
C MET A 123 -17.53 -16.37 22.20
N THR A 124 -18.65 -15.65 22.30
CA THR A 124 -19.09 -14.68 21.27
C THR A 124 -18.14 -13.49 21.11
N ARG A 125 -17.61 -12.98 22.23
CA ARG A 125 -16.62 -11.90 22.26
C ARG A 125 -15.29 -12.35 21.65
N HIS A 126 -14.92 -13.61 21.89
CA HIS A 126 -13.65 -14.24 21.54
C HIS A 126 -13.78 -15.35 20.49
N ARG A 127 -14.70 -15.18 19.53
CA ARG A 127 -15.13 -16.23 18.60
C ARG A 127 -14.11 -16.76 17.57
N GLY A 128 -12.83 -16.44 17.69
CA GLY A 128 -11.79 -16.94 16.77
C GLY A 128 -11.89 -16.45 15.32
N PHE A 129 -10.81 -16.70 14.57
CA PHE A 129 -10.73 -16.41 13.14
C PHE A 129 -11.48 -17.47 12.32
N LYS A 130 -12.27 -17.04 11.32
CA LYS A 130 -12.93 -17.93 10.35
C LYS A 130 -12.26 -17.71 9.01
N SER A 131 -11.48 -18.68 8.54
CA SER A 131 -10.98 -18.64 7.17
C SER A 131 -12.08 -19.06 6.20
N PRO A 132 -12.25 -18.39 5.06
CA PRO A 132 -13.08 -18.88 3.95
C PRO A 132 -12.51 -20.13 3.26
N ARG A 133 -11.24 -20.49 3.54
CA ARG A 133 -10.46 -21.54 2.86
C ARG A 133 -9.93 -22.66 3.78
N LEU A 134 -10.11 -22.59 5.12
CA LEU A 134 -9.78 -23.72 6.02
C LEU A 134 -10.85 -24.82 5.86
N GLY A 135 -10.40 -26.06 5.62
CA GLY A 135 -11.25 -27.23 5.32
C GLY A 135 -10.88 -27.98 4.04
N ARG A 136 -9.82 -27.57 3.33
CA ARG A 136 -9.33 -28.26 2.13
C ARG A 136 -8.67 -29.61 2.50
N PRO A 137 -9.00 -30.72 1.84
CA PRO A 137 -8.13 -31.90 1.81
C PRO A 137 -6.78 -31.48 1.22
N ALA A 138 -5.68 -31.97 1.80
CA ALA A 138 -4.31 -31.61 1.40
C ALA A 138 -3.96 -31.92 -0.08
N GLN A 139 -4.84 -32.56 -0.85
CA GLN A 139 -4.58 -32.99 -2.23
C GLN A 139 -4.81 -31.89 -3.30
N ALA A 140 -5.64 -30.88 -3.07
CA ALA A 140 -6.04 -29.90 -4.10
C ALA A 140 -5.16 -28.62 -4.17
N GLU A 141 -3.88 -28.66 -3.79
CA GLU A 141 -2.97 -27.50 -3.83
C GLU A 141 -1.97 -27.51 -4.99
N ASP A 142 -1.92 -28.58 -5.79
CA ASP A 142 -0.87 -28.77 -6.78
C ASP A 142 -1.02 -27.86 -8.03
N ASP A 143 -2.20 -27.27 -8.29
CA ASP A 143 -2.50 -26.62 -9.58
C ASP A 143 -2.43 -25.07 -9.65
N LYS A 144 -2.23 -24.34 -8.54
CA LYS A 144 -2.42 -22.86 -8.51
C LYS A 144 -1.14 -22.00 -8.48
N LYS A 145 0.00 -22.49 -8.97
CA LYS A 145 1.30 -21.76 -8.93
C LYS A 145 1.65 -20.89 -10.15
N ALA A 146 0.69 -20.35 -10.91
CA ALA A 146 0.99 -19.82 -12.25
C ALA A 146 0.77 -18.33 -12.55
N ASP A 147 0.13 -17.53 -11.69
CA ASP A 147 -0.03 -16.08 -11.94
C ASP A 147 0.91 -15.25 -11.04
N ASP A 148 2.18 -15.22 -11.43
CA ASP A 148 3.28 -14.55 -10.71
C ASP A 148 3.52 -13.09 -11.17
N GLN A 149 2.57 -12.46 -11.89
CA GLN A 149 2.74 -11.11 -12.44
C GLN A 149 1.98 -9.98 -11.72
N ASP A 150 0.98 -10.29 -10.88
CA ASP A 150 0.29 -9.29 -10.03
C ASP A 150 0.67 -9.54 -8.56
N GLN A 151 1.97 -9.44 -8.26
CA GLN A 151 2.58 -9.88 -7.00
C GLN A 151 2.28 -9.04 -5.75
N ASP A 152 1.46 -7.98 -5.81
CA ASP A 152 1.38 -7.02 -4.70
C ASP A 152 0.15 -7.13 -3.79
N ASP A 153 -0.91 -7.89 -4.14
CA ASP A 153 -2.16 -7.85 -3.35
C ASP A 153 -2.70 -9.20 -2.81
N ASP A 154 -2.40 -10.38 -3.40
CA ASP A 154 -3.06 -11.66 -3.01
C ASP A 154 -2.17 -12.63 -2.19
N THR A 155 -0.85 -12.42 -2.13
CA THR A 155 0.10 -13.27 -1.39
C THR A 155 -0.07 -13.20 0.13
N GLY A 156 -0.44 -12.03 0.65
CA GLY A 156 -0.64 -11.82 2.08
C GLY A 156 -1.85 -12.55 2.67
N GLU A 157 -2.91 -12.78 1.89
CA GLU A 157 -4.08 -13.53 2.36
C GLU A 157 -3.75 -15.01 2.57
N ASP A 158 -3.03 -15.63 1.62
CA ASP A 158 -2.65 -17.03 1.74
C ASP A 158 -1.62 -17.27 2.85
N GLU A 159 -0.70 -16.32 3.08
CA GLU A 159 0.21 -16.31 4.24
C GLU A 159 -0.53 -16.26 5.57
N GLU A 160 -1.51 -15.37 5.70
CA GLU A 160 -2.31 -15.26 6.91
C GLU A 160 -3.11 -16.55 7.15
N ILE A 161 -3.71 -17.13 6.09
CA ILE A 161 -4.43 -18.41 6.16
C ILE A 161 -3.52 -19.54 6.63
N GLY A 162 -2.30 -19.64 6.08
CA GLY A 162 -1.31 -20.64 6.48
C GLY A 162 -0.89 -20.50 7.95
N ARG A 163 -0.74 -19.27 8.45
CA ARG A 163 -0.46 -19.02 9.88
C ARG A 163 -1.60 -19.51 10.78
N TRP A 164 -2.85 -19.25 10.40
CA TRP A 164 -4.01 -19.72 11.17
C TRP A 164 -4.17 -21.25 11.14
N ALA A 165 -3.90 -21.89 10.00
CA ALA A 165 -3.88 -23.36 9.91
C ALA A 165 -2.82 -23.96 10.83
N LYS A 166 -1.59 -23.43 10.81
CA LYS A 166 -0.51 -23.87 11.70
C LYS A 166 -0.85 -23.64 13.19
N ALA A 167 -1.47 -22.52 13.53
CA ALA A 167 -1.92 -22.25 14.88
C ALA A 167 -2.98 -23.26 15.34
N GLU A 168 -3.92 -23.62 14.46
CA GLU A 168 -4.92 -24.66 14.73
C GLU A 168 -4.26 -26.03 14.97
N ASP A 169 -3.34 -26.45 14.09
CA ASP A 169 -2.61 -27.71 14.24
C ASP A 169 -1.82 -27.78 15.54
N THR A 170 -1.20 -26.65 15.93
CA THR A 170 -0.45 -26.52 17.20
C THR A 170 -1.39 -26.72 18.39
N LEU A 171 -2.57 -26.08 18.39
CA LEU A 171 -3.55 -26.26 19.46
C LEU A 171 -4.10 -27.68 19.48
N ARG A 172 -4.38 -28.28 18.32
CA ARG A 172 -4.85 -29.68 18.24
C ARG A 172 -3.80 -30.68 18.71
N ALA A 173 -2.53 -30.42 18.46
CA ALA A 173 -1.44 -31.24 19.01
C ALA A 173 -1.37 -31.11 20.54
N ALA A 174 -1.41 -29.87 21.06
CA ALA A 174 -1.41 -29.63 22.51
C ALA A 174 -2.64 -30.22 23.21
N MET A 175 -3.83 -30.19 22.58
CA MET A 175 -5.03 -30.83 23.12
C MET A 175 -4.87 -32.35 23.22
N ARG A 176 -4.26 -32.98 22.21
CA ARG A 176 -3.97 -34.42 22.21
C ARG A 176 -2.95 -34.79 23.29
N GLU A 177 -1.88 -34.01 23.43
CA GLU A 177 -0.85 -34.20 24.44
C GLU A 177 -1.40 -34.04 25.86
N ALA A 178 -2.19 -32.98 26.10
CA ALA A 178 -2.86 -32.75 27.38
C ALA A 178 -4.07 -33.68 27.61
N LYS A 179 -4.43 -34.53 26.64
CA LYS A 179 -5.57 -35.45 26.68
C LYS A 179 -6.91 -34.76 26.99
N VAL A 180 -7.09 -33.53 26.49
CA VAL A 180 -8.31 -32.74 26.68
C VAL A 180 -9.21 -32.77 25.44
N LYS A 181 -10.53 -32.68 25.65
CA LYS A 181 -11.55 -32.76 24.59
C LYS A 181 -11.83 -31.41 23.94
N THR A 182 -11.63 -30.31 24.65
CA THR A 182 -11.97 -28.96 24.16
C THR A 182 -10.82 -27.97 24.31
N VAL A 183 -10.81 -26.94 23.46
CA VAL A 183 -9.83 -25.86 23.60
C VAL A 183 -10.07 -25.01 24.85
N GLY A 184 -11.29 -25.01 25.41
CA GLY A 184 -11.60 -24.41 26.71
C GLY A 184 -10.80 -25.03 27.86
N GLN A 185 -10.73 -26.36 27.91
CA GLN A 185 -9.93 -27.11 28.89
C GLN A 185 -8.44 -26.77 28.76
N LEU A 186 -7.88 -26.85 27.54
CA LEU A 186 -6.47 -26.51 27.31
C LEU A 186 -6.13 -25.07 27.77
N LEU A 187 -7.02 -24.11 27.49
CA LEU A 187 -6.81 -22.73 27.90
C LEU A 187 -6.91 -22.56 29.43
N ASN A 188 -7.74 -23.34 30.12
CA ASN A 188 -7.75 -23.36 31.58
C ASN A 188 -6.41 -23.86 32.13
N ASP A 189 -5.85 -24.93 31.56
CA ASP A 189 -4.56 -25.48 31.96
C ASP A 189 -3.44 -24.47 31.72
N TYR A 190 -3.48 -23.73 30.60
CA TYR A 190 -2.54 -22.64 30.34
C TYR A 190 -2.70 -21.49 31.34
N LEU A 191 -3.91 -21.18 31.78
CA LEU A 191 -4.11 -20.15 32.81
C LEU A 191 -3.48 -20.57 34.13
N ALA A 192 -3.67 -21.82 34.54
CA ALA A 192 -3.12 -22.38 35.77
C ALA A 192 -1.59 -22.45 35.73
N THR A 193 -1.03 -22.94 34.62
CA THR A 193 0.42 -23.18 34.48
C THR A 193 1.21 -21.93 34.10
N ARG A 194 0.64 -21.03 33.27
CA ARG A 194 1.35 -19.86 32.71
C ARG A 194 0.89 -18.53 33.31
N GLY A 195 -0.27 -18.48 33.97
CA GLY A 195 -0.86 -17.25 34.50
C GLY A 195 -1.42 -16.29 33.44
N PHE A 196 -1.51 -16.72 32.17
CA PHE A 196 -2.16 -15.99 31.06
C PHE A 196 -2.52 -16.90 29.89
N VAL A 197 -3.57 -16.52 29.16
CA VAL A 197 -4.15 -17.29 28.03
C VAL A 197 -4.28 -16.48 26.75
N ARG A 198 -3.96 -15.19 26.79
CA ARG A 198 -4.05 -14.27 25.65
C ARG A 198 -2.66 -13.87 25.21
N ALA A 199 -2.45 -13.81 23.90
CA ALA A 199 -1.23 -13.26 23.31
C ALA A 199 -0.98 -11.84 23.86
N ARG A 200 0.24 -11.59 24.37
CA ARG A 200 0.71 -10.30 24.88
C ARG A 200 1.94 -9.87 24.11
N ARG A 201 2.13 -8.56 23.93
CA ARG A 201 3.29 -8.01 23.22
C ARG A 201 4.57 -8.36 24.01
N GLY A 202 5.46 -9.15 23.42
CA GLY A 202 6.75 -9.55 24.02
C GLY A 202 6.76 -10.86 24.80
N HIS A 203 5.64 -11.58 24.90
CA HIS A 203 5.59 -12.96 25.41
C HIS A 203 5.25 -13.89 24.23
N GLU A 204 5.76 -15.12 24.29
CA GLU A 204 5.69 -16.14 23.22
C GLU A 204 4.33 -16.25 22.52
N ASN A 205 4.38 -16.62 21.23
CA ASN A 205 3.24 -16.81 20.32
C ASN A 205 2.27 -17.90 20.82
N LEU A 206 1.39 -17.54 21.75
CA LEU A 206 0.23 -18.37 22.07
C LEU A 206 -0.67 -18.47 20.84
N ALA A 207 -0.83 -19.69 20.33
CA ALA A 207 -1.77 -19.99 19.26
C ALA A 207 -3.19 -19.60 19.69
N VAL A 208 -3.88 -18.82 18.86
CA VAL A 208 -5.24 -18.32 19.13
C VAL A 208 -6.26 -19.28 18.51
N PRO A 209 -7.29 -19.73 19.24
CA PRO A 209 -8.28 -20.68 18.71
C PRO A 209 -8.98 -20.16 17.44
N THR A 210 -9.15 -21.03 16.46
CA THR A 210 -9.95 -20.76 15.26
C THR A 210 -11.44 -20.85 15.57
N ARG A 211 -12.28 -20.32 14.68
CA ARG A 211 -13.74 -20.41 14.77
C ARG A 211 -14.20 -21.87 14.79
N LEU A 212 -13.47 -22.76 14.11
CA LEU A 212 -13.80 -24.18 14.03
C LEU A 212 -13.64 -24.86 15.40
N LEU A 213 -12.48 -24.73 16.04
CA LEU A 213 -12.23 -25.24 17.40
C LEU A 213 -13.26 -24.75 18.42
N LEU A 214 -13.70 -23.50 18.30
CA LEU A 214 -14.73 -22.95 19.19
C LEU A 214 -16.14 -23.48 18.89
N ARG A 215 -16.44 -23.85 17.64
CA ARG A 215 -17.70 -24.56 17.32
C ARG A 215 -17.68 -26.00 17.82
N GLU A 216 -16.53 -26.67 17.74
CA GLU A 216 -16.33 -28.00 18.32
C GLU A 216 -16.51 -27.96 19.85
N GLU A 217 -15.88 -27.00 20.55
CA GLU A 217 -16.11 -26.80 21.98
C GLU A 217 -17.58 -26.51 22.30
N PHE A 218 -18.24 -25.63 21.54
CA PHE A 218 -19.67 -25.36 21.72
C PHE A 218 -20.54 -26.61 21.52
N ALA A 219 -20.20 -27.47 20.56
CA ALA A 219 -20.92 -28.72 20.33
C ALA A 219 -20.76 -29.69 21.51
N VAL A 220 -19.57 -29.78 22.11
CA VAL A 220 -19.33 -30.58 23.32
C VAL A 220 -20.11 -30.01 24.51
N ILE A 221 -20.07 -28.69 24.73
CA ILE A 221 -20.85 -28.04 25.79
C ILE A 221 -22.35 -28.28 25.57
N ARG A 222 -22.87 -28.10 24.35
CA ARG A 222 -24.27 -28.38 24.02
C ARG A 222 -24.65 -29.82 24.37
N ALA A 223 -23.82 -30.80 24.00
CA ALA A 223 -24.11 -32.21 24.25
C ALA A 223 -24.22 -32.53 25.76
N VAL A 224 -23.39 -31.88 26.59
CA VAL A 224 -23.41 -32.06 28.05
C VAL A 224 -24.56 -31.29 28.69
N GLN A 225 -24.83 -30.05 28.27
CA GLN A 225 -25.81 -29.18 28.95
C GLN A 225 -27.26 -29.37 28.48
N ALA A 226 -27.49 -29.79 27.23
CA ALA A 226 -28.84 -29.88 26.67
C ALA A 226 -29.81 -30.78 27.45
N PRO A 227 -29.40 -31.96 27.99
CA PRO A 227 -30.28 -32.80 28.79
C PRO A 227 -30.84 -32.13 30.06
N HIS A 228 -30.18 -31.08 30.55
CA HIS A 228 -30.48 -30.43 31.83
C HIS A 228 -31.30 -29.13 31.69
N LEU A 229 -31.42 -28.57 30.48
CA LEU A 229 -31.88 -27.18 30.30
C LEU A 229 -33.25 -27.00 29.64
N GLY A 230 -33.97 -28.08 29.30
CA GLY A 230 -35.32 -27.98 28.70
C GLY A 230 -35.40 -27.20 27.37
N LEU A 231 -34.26 -26.83 26.78
CA LEU A 231 -34.17 -26.05 25.54
C LEU A 231 -34.41 -26.94 24.31
N LYS A 232 -35.09 -26.39 23.30
CA LYS A 232 -35.35 -27.11 22.05
C LYS A 232 -34.08 -27.16 21.19
N PRO A 233 -33.92 -28.16 20.29
CA PRO A 233 -32.80 -28.20 19.36
C PRO A 233 -32.61 -26.91 18.54
N GLY A 234 -33.70 -26.24 18.15
CA GLY A 234 -33.68 -24.97 17.43
C GLY A 234 -33.09 -23.81 18.26
N ASP A 235 -33.28 -23.77 19.58
CA ASP A 235 -32.73 -22.71 20.43
C ASP A 235 -31.20 -22.74 20.44
N TRP A 236 -30.62 -23.95 20.42
CA TRP A 236 -29.17 -24.12 20.31
C TRP A 236 -28.61 -23.71 18.95
N GLU A 237 -29.38 -23.87 17.87
CA GLU A 237 -29.02 -23.41 16.54
C GLU A 237 -29.05 -21.88 16.45
N ASP A 238 -30.09 -21.25 16.98
CA ASP A 238 -30.21 -19.79 17.08
C ASP A 238 -29.02 -19.18 17.86
N LEU A 239 -28.66 -19.79 19.00
CA LEU A 239 -27.49 -19.40 19.77
C LEU A 239 -26.20 -19.54 18.94
N ALA A 240 -26.00 -20.67 18.27
CA ALA A 240 -24.81 -20.90 17.43
C ALA A 240 -24.69 -19.85 16.31
N ASP A 241 -25.79 -19.47 15.68
CA ASP A 241 -25.82 -18.46 14.63
C ASP A 241 -25.47 -17.08 15.19
N LEU A 242 -26.11 -16.64 16.27
CA LEU A 242 -25.77 -15.36 16.92
C LEU A 242 -24.29 -15.28 17.34
N MET A 243 -23.73 -16.38 17.86
CA MET A 243 -22.34 -16.46 18.28
C MET A 243 -21.37 -16.37 17.09
N PHE A 244 -21.59 -17.21 16.07
CA PHE A 244 -20.58 -17.54 15.06
C PHE A 244 -20.82 -16.95 13.67
N GLU A 245 -21.99 -16.37 13.38
CA GLU A 245 -22.33 -15.83 12.06
C GLU A 245 -21.42 -14.65 11.66
N GLN A 246 -21.07 -14.60 10.38
CA GLN A 246 -20.28 -13.53 9.81
C GLN A 246 -20.89 -13.11 8.50
N ARG A 247 -21.16 -11.79 8.37
CA ARG A 247 -21.67 -11.22 7.12
C ARG A 247 -20.79 -11.65 5.95
N PRO A 248 -21.40 -12.06 4.83
CA PRO A 248 -20.66 -12.43 3.63
C PRO A 248 -19.82 -11.25 3.14
N LEU A 249 -18.65 -11.54 2.57
CA LEU A 249 -17.86 -10.53 1.89
C LEU A 249 -18.64 -10.05 0.66
N ARG A 250 -18.72 -8.72 0.49
CA ARG A 250 -19.35 -8.12 -0.68
C ARG A 250 -18.53 -8.46 -1.92
N GLU A 251 -19.16 -8.99 -2.96
CA GLU A 251 -18.48 -9.20 -4.24
C GLU A 251 -18.08 -7.85 -4.86
N PRO A 252 -16.83 -7.72 -5.31
CA PRO A 252 -16.42 -6.54 -6.06
C PRO A 252 -17.18 -6.50 -7.39
N GLN A 253 -17.69 -5.34 -7.77
CA GLN A 253 -18.31 -5.17 -9.07
C GLN A 253 -17.24 -5.30 -10.19
N PRO A 254 -17.51 -6.06 -11.25
CA PRO A 254 -16.57 -6.21 -12.37
C PRO A 254 -16.36 -4.87 -13.09
N GLY A 255 -15.22 -4.74 -13.78
CA GLY A 255 -14.98 -3.61 -14.69
C GLY A 255 -15.91 -3.64 -15.91
N ARG A 256 -15.94 -2.56 -16.68
CA ARG A 256 -16.71 -2.48 -17.94
C ARG A 256 -15.99 -3.16 -19.11
N CYS A 257 -16.75 -3.70 -20.06
CA CYS A 257 -16.23 -4.27 -21.30
C CYS A 257 -15.47 -3.19 -22.10
N THR A 258 -14.35 -3.58 -22.73
CA THR A 258 -13.56 -2.72 -23.62
C THR A 258 -14.37 -2.14 -24.78
N PHE A 259 -15.13 -2.97 -25.51
CA PHE A 259 -15.87 -2.55 -26.72
C PHE A 259 -17.29 -2.05 -26.45
N PHE A 260 -17.94 -2.57 -25.41
CA PHE A 260 -19.31 -2.25 -25.01
C PHE A 260 -19.36 -1.75 -23.55
N PRO A 261 -18.97 -0.49 -23.27
CA PRO A 261 -18.85 0.01 -21.90
C PRO A 261 -20.14 0.00 -21.06
N GLN A 262 -21.30 -0.21 -21.68
CA GLN A 262 -22.59 -0.39 -21.02
C GLN A 262 -22.70 -1.70 -20.23
N GLU A 263 -21.96 -2.74 -20.61
CA GLU A 263 -21.97 -4.05 -19.95
C GLU A 263 -20.73 -4.29 -19.07
N HIS A 264 -20.83 -5.24 -18.15
CA HIS A 264 -19.73 -5.71 -17.34
C HIS A 264 -18.85 -6.72 -18.09
N ARG A 265 -17.58 -6.79 -17.70
CA ARG A 265 -16.65 -7.83 -18.16
C ARG A 265 -17.16 -9.22 -17.79
N LEU A 266 -16.93 -10.17 -18.68
CA LEU A 266 -17.40 -11.53 -18.54
C LEU A 266 -16.55 -12.30 -17.50
N PRO A 267 -17.15 -13.01 -16.53
CA PRO A 267 -16.38 -13.84 -15.58
C PRO A 267 -15.57 -14.91 -16.31
N ARG A 268 -14.29 -15.09 -15.92
CA ARG A 268 -13.38 -16.05 -16.57
C ARG A 268 -13.89 -17.49 -16.42
N CYS A 269 -14.58 -17.81 -15.34
CA CYS A 269 -15.14 -19.15 -15.13
C CYS A 269 -16.25 -19.53 -16.11
N LEU A 270 -16.80 -18.62 -16.90
CA LEU A 270 -17.87 -19.03 -17.82
C LEU A 270 -17.30 -19.83 -19.01
N PRO A 271 -17.92 -20.96 -19.40
CA PRO A 271 -17.58 -21.73 -20.60
C PRO A 271 -17.36 -20.85 -21.85
N SER A 272 -18.22 -19.87 -22.12
CA SER A 272 -18.02 -18.95 -23.25
C SER A 272 -16.74 -18.11 -23.13
N ALA A 273 -16.37 -17.70 -21.92
CA ALA A 273 -15.14 -16.98 -21.65
C ALA A 273 -13.91 -17.87 -21.82
N GLN A 274 -13.98 -19.12 -21.38
CA GLN A 274 -12.94 -20.13 -21.57
C GLN A 274 -12.73 -20.43 -23.05
N ARG A 275 -13.82 -20.62 -23.81
CA ARG A 275 -13.77 -20.81 -25.27
C ARG A 275 -13.14 -19.62 -25.98
N PHE A 276 -13.51 -18.39 -25.63
CA PHE A 276 -12.88 -17.20 -26.20
C PHE A 276 -11.36 -17.19 -25.99
N ARG A 277 -10.91 -17.49 -24.76
CA ARG A 277 -9.48 -17.58 -24.42
C ARG A 277 -8.77 -18.66 -25.22
N THR A 278 -9.31 -19.89 -25.29
CA THR A 278 -8.65 -21.00 -25.98
C THR A 278 -8.56 -20.74 -27.48
N ARG A 279 -9.60 -20.15 -28.11
CA ARG A 279 -9.57 -19.79 -29.54
C ARG A 279 -8.54 -18.70 -29.85
N GLN A 280 -8.39 -17.69 -28.99
CA GLN A 280 -7.31 -16.71 -29.14
C GLN A 280 -5.92 -17.35 -29.10
N VAL A 281 -5.71 -18.34 -28.22
CA VAL A 281 -4.44 -19.07 -28.14
C VAL A 281 -4.17 -19.82 -29.45
N LEU A 282 -5.16 -20.58 -29.95
CA LEU A 282 -5.02 -21.34 -31.19
C LEU A 282 -4.79 -20.46 -32.42
N CYS A 283 -5.52 -19.35 -32.58
CA CYS A 283 -5.33 -18.42 -33.71
C CYS A 283 -3.93 -17.77 -33.73
N ASN A 284 -3.30 -17.61 -32.56
CA ASN A 284 -1.96 -17.06 -32.43
C ASN A 284 -0.85 -18.14 -32.48
N LEU A 285 -1.22 -19.42 -32.46
CA LEU A 285 -0.27 -20.53 -32.51
C LEU A 285 0.31 -20.65 -33.92
N ARG A 286 1.61 -20.92 -34.00
CA ARG A 286 2.32 -21.22 -35.25
C ARG A 286 3.17 -22.46 -35.05
N VAL A 287 3.29 -23.27 -36.09
CA VAL A 287 4.11 -24.49 -36.12
C VAL A 287 5.41 -24.18 -36.84
N THR A 288 6.54 -24.51 -36.22
CA THR A 288 7.87 -24.38 -36.80
C THR A 288 8.44 -25.78 -37.04
N GLU A 289 8.74 -26.11 -38.29
CA GLU A 289 9.24 -27.42 -38.71
C GLU A 289 10.79 -27.44 -38.72
N GLY A 290 11.43 -27.60 -37.56
CA GLY A 290 12.90 -27.67 -37.42
C GLY A 290 13.55 -26.43 -36.78
N ILE A 291 14.87 -26.43 -36.59
CA ILE A 291 15.61 -25.35 -35.89
C ILE A 291 15.73 -24.07 -36.74
N VAL A 292 15.68 -24.21 -38.07
CA VAL A 292 15.74 -23.11 -39.07
C VAL A 292 14.50 -23.19 -40.01
N GLY A 293 13.44 -23.88 -39.57
CA GLY A 293 12.32 -24.24 -40.42
C GLY A 293 11.33 -23.11 -40.71
N GLU A 294 10.57 -23.25 -41.80
CA GLU A 294 9.43 -22.40 -42.10
C GLU A 294 8.40 -22.44 -40.97
N THR A 295 7.86 -21.26 -40.64
CA THR A 295 6.84 -21.10 -39.61
C THR A 295 5.49 -20.89 -40.27
N ARG A 296 4.54 -21.79 -40.05
CA ARG A 296 3.19 -21.76 -40.63
C ARG A 296 2.09 -21.64 -39.60
N ALA A 297 0.91 -21.20 -40.04
CA ALA A 297 -0.31 -21.26 -39.23
C ALA A 297 -0.87 -22.70 -39.15
N LEU A 298 -1.77 -22.92 -38.19
CA LEU A 298 -2.56 -24.15 -38.12
C LEU A 298 -3.53 -24.22 -39.30
N THR A 299 -3.71 -25.43 -39.86
CA THR A 299 -4.80 -25.67 -40.83
C THR A 299 -6.17 -25.67 -40.12
N PRO A 300 -7.28 -25.50 -40.85
CA PRO A 300 -8.62 -25.61 -40.29
C PRO A 300 -8.89 -26.93 -39.54
N GLU A 301 -8.36 -28.05 -40.03
CA GLU A 301 -8.51 -29.39 -39.45
C GLU A 301 -7.67 -29.54 -38.18
N GLU A 302 -6.41 -29.09 -38.21
CA GLU A 302 -5.53 -29.05 -37.04
C GLU A 302 -6.18 -28.20 -35.94
N PHE A 303 -6.68 -27.02 -36.29
CA PHE A 303 -7.36 -26.12 -35.37
C PHE A 303 -8.62 -26.75 -34.77
N ALA A 304 -9.48 -27.38 -35.58
CA ALA A 304 -10.70 -28.03 -35.10
C ALA A 304 -10.38 -29.16 -34.11
N THR A 305 -9.35 -29.95 -34.41
CA THR A 305 -8.88 -31.05 -33.54
C THR A 305 -8.40 -30.52 -32.18
N LEU A 306 -7.55 -29.50 -32.18
CA LEU A 306 -7.05 -28.88 -30.96
C LEU A 306 -8.16 -28.16 -30.18
N ALA A 307 -9.05 -27.48 -30.88
CA ALA A 307 -10.20 -26.79 -30.32
C ALA A 307 -11.12 -27.74 -29.56
N LYS A 308 -11.45 -28.89 -30.15
CA LYS A 308 -12.26 -29.93 -29.50
C LYS A 308 -11.59 -30.43 -28.21
N ARG A 309 -10.31 -30.76 -28.29
CA ARG A 309 -9.53 -31.25 -27.15
C ARG A 309 -9.43 -30.24 -26.00
N LEU A 310 -9.33 -28.94 -26.31
CA LEU A 310 -9.35 -27.90 -25.29
C LEU A 310 -10.75 -27.69 -24.71
N ASP A 311 -11.82 -27.84 -25.49
CA ASP A 311 -13.21 -27.68 -25.01
C ASP A 311 -13.65 -28.84 -24.09
N GLU A 312 -13.05 -30.02 -24.22
CA GLU A 312 -13.22 -31.16 -23.30
C GLU A 312 -12.58 -30.93 -21.92
N GLY A 313 -11.75 -29.88 -21.79
CA GLY A 313 -11.15 -29.45 -20.53
C GLY A 313 -9.78 -30.06 -20.26
N GLY A 314 -9.30 -29.92 -19.03
CA GLY A 314 -7.99 -30.41 -18.59
C GLY A 314 -6.81 -29.52 -19.00
N THR A 315 -5.63 -29.90 -18.52
CA THR A 315 -4.34 -29.25 -18.84
C THR A 315 -3.60 -30.10 -19.86
N HIS A 316 -3.26 -29.50 -21.00
CA HIS A 316 -2.62 -30.21 -22.12
C HIS A 316 -1.20 -29.73 -22.31
N SER A 317 -0.23 -30.64 -22.33
CA SER A 317 1.13 -30.30 -22.72
C SER A 317 1.18 -29.96 -24.21
N TRP A 318 2.05 -29.01 -24.60
CA TRP A 318 2.25 -28.69 -26.02
C TRP A 318 2.65 -29.93 -26.83
N ALA A 319 3.41 -30.85 -26.22
CA ALA A 319 3.77 -32.12 -26.82
C ALA A 319 2.55 -33.00 -27.12
N SER A 320 1.59 -33.08 -26.19
CA SER A 320 0.35 -33.85 -26.42
C SER A 320 -0.51 -33.26 -27.53
N LEU A 321 -0.54 -31.93 -27.66
CA LEU A 321 -1.29 -31.24 -28.70
C LEU A 321 -0.63 -31.42 -30.08
N ARG A 322 0.71 -31.39 -30.16
CA ARG A 322 1.44 -31.71 -31.40
C ARG A 322 1.18 -33.14 -31.87
N ALA A 323 1.19 -34.10 -30.95
CA ALA A 323 0.87 -35.48 -31.26
C ALA A 323 -0.57 -35.62 -31.80
N ALA A 324 -1.53 -34.86 -31.23
CA ALA A 324 -2.93 -34.88 -31.65
C ALA A 324 -3.16 -34.43 -33.10
N ILE A 325 -2.28 -33.58 -33.63
CA ILE A 325 -2.36 -33.09 -35.02
C ILE A 325 -1.37 -33.77 -35.97
N GLY A 326 -0.67 -34.83 -35.51
CA GLY A 326 0.30 -35.53 -36.35
C GLY A 326 1.51 -34.70 -36.76
N ALA A 327 1.93 -33.72 -35.95
CA ALA A 327 3.06 -32.85 -36.30
C ALA A 327 4.37 -33.65 -36.48
N LYS A 328 5.19 -33.27 -37.47
CA LYS A 328 6.47 -33.94 -37.79
C LYS A 328 7.41 -34.01 -36.58
N ARG A 329 8.24 -35.06 -36.53
CA ARG A 329 9.24 -35.26 -35.47
C ARG A 329 10.20 -34.06 -35.41
N GLY A 330 10.27 -33.40 -34.25
CA GLY A 330 11.09 -32.20 -34.05
C GLY A 330 10.36 -30.87 -34.27
N ALA A 331 9.12 -30.88 -34.77
CA ALA A 331 8.29 -29.67 -34.85
C ALA A 331 7.98 -29.12 -33.46
N LYS A 332 7.94 -27.79 -33.36
CA LYS A 332 7.59 -27.05 -32.13
C LYS A 332 6.59 -25.95 -32.45
N PHE A 333 5.77 -25.59 -31.48
CA PHE A 333 5.00 -24.36 -31.57
C PHE A 333 5.90 -23.16 -31.23
N THR A 334 5.66 -22.00 -31.85
CA THR A 334 6.45 -20.77 -31.60
C THR A 334 6.47 -20.36 -30.13
N ILE A 335 5.41 -20.66 -29.38
CA ILE A 335 5.30 -20.42 -27.93
C ILE A 335 6.29 -21.26 -27.09
N GLU A 336 6.85 -22.32 -27.67
CA GLU A 336 7.85 -23.21 -27.05
C GLU A 336 9.29 -22.80 -27.39
N ILE A 337 9.49 -22.04 -28.47
CA ILE A 337 10.81 -21.64 -28.99
C ILE A 337 11.22 -20.31 -28.37
N GLU A 338 10.37 -19.29 -28.49
CA GLU A 338 10.64 -17.95 -27.97
C GLU A 338 9.78 -17.70 -26.73
N ARG A 339 10.41 -17.81 -25.55
CA ARG A 339 9.74 -17.43 -24.31
C ARG A 339 9.53 -15.92 -24.31
N ARG A 340 8.27 -15.48 -24.35
CA ARG A 340 7.94 -14.06 -24.28
C ARG A 340 8.42 -13.50 -22.93
N PRO A 341 8.91 -12.25 -22.87
CA PRO A 341 9.25 -11.62 -21.60
C PRO A 341 8.07 -11.70 -20.61
N GLY A 342 8.29 -12.36 -19.47
CA GLY A 342 7.27 -12.58 -18.44
C GLY A 342 6.42 -13.86 -18.60
N GLN A 343 6.51 -14.61 -19.70
CA GLN A 343 5.80 -15.88 -19.85
C GLN A 343 6.21 -16.89 -18.76
N SER A 344 5.25 -17.56 -18.14
CA SER A 344 5.52 -18.57 -17.12
C SER A 344 6.07 -19.87 -17.74
N LYS A 345 6.88 -20.63 -16.98
CA LYS A 345 7.35 -21.97 -17.40
C LYS A 345 6.18 -22.92 -17.69
N LYS A 346 5.07 -22.77 -16.97
CA LYS A 346 3.82 -23.51 -17.19
C LYS A 346 3.28 -23.21 -18.59
N ALA A 347 3.06 -21.93 -18.92
CA ALA A 347 2.55 -21.52 -20.24
C ALA A 347 3.50 -21.88 -21.40
N ALA A 348 4.80 -22.04 -21.14
CA ALA A 348 5.77 -22.51 -22.13
C ALA A 348 5.75 -24.03 -22.37
N ARG A 349 5.08 -24.81 -21.50
CA ARG A 349 5.03 -26.29 -21.55
C ARG A 349 3.62 -26.84 -21.77
N GLU A 350 2.62 -26.12 -21.30
CA GLU A 350 1.22 -26.56 -21.31
C GLU A 350 0.25 -25.40 -21.45
N VAL A 351 -0.99 -25.74 -21.78
CA VAL A 351 -2.12 -24.83 -21.89
C VAL A 351 -3.34 -25.43 -21.18
N GLU A 352 -4.05 -24.56 -20.46
CA GLU A 352 -5.32 -24.91 -19.81
C GLU A 352 -6.44 -24.87 -20.86
N GLY A 353 -7.20 -25.96 -20.98
CA GLY A 353 -8.45 -26.03 -21.74
C GLY A 353 -9.61 -25.36 -21.00
N ASP A 354 -10.84 -25.80 -21.26
CA ASP A 354 -12.03 -25.38 -20.50
C ASP A 354 -11.98 -25.98 -19.08
N GLU A 355 -11.51 -25.16 -18.15
CA GLU A 355 -11.41 -25.49 -16.73
C GLU A 355 -12.78 -25.92 -16.14
N THR A 356 -13.90 -25.40 -16.66
CA THR A 356 -15.23 -25.80 -16.17
C THR A 356 -15.72 -27.11 -16.74
N ALA A 357 -15.34 -27.45 -17.97
CA ALA A 357 -15.55 -28.79 -18.50
C ALA A 357 -14.80 -29.83 -17.65
N GLY A 358 -13.55 -29.54 -17.27
CA GLY A 358 -12.78 -30.42 -16.38
C GLY A 358 -13.36 -30.57 -14.97
N LEU A 359 -14.07 -29.56 -14.45
CA LEU A 359 -14.67 -29.60 -13.12
C LEU A 359 -16.06 -30.24 -13.11
N PHE A 360 -16.90 -29.92 -14.10
CA PHE A 360 -18.31 -30.29 -14.10
C PHE A 360 -18.66 -31.42 -15.06
N GLY A 361 -17.76 -31.77 -15.98
CA GLY A 361 -18.00 -32.79 -17.00
C GLY A 361 -18.34 -34.16 -16.42
N GLU A 362 -17.70 -34.53 -15.31
CA GLU A 362 -17.94 -35.79 -14.59
C GLU A 362 -18.96 -35.65 -13.46
N LEU A 363 -19.14 -34.44 -12.91
CA LEU A 363 -20.03 -34.20 -11.77
C LEU A 363 -21.48 -33.96 -12.19
N ILE A 364 -21.70 -33.26 -13.30
CA ILE A 364 -23.04 -32.82 -13.72
C ILE A 364 -23.48 -33.67 -14.92
N PRO A 365 -24.61 -34.41 -14.82
CA PRO A 365 -25.12 -35.22 -15.92
C PRO A 365 -25.30 -34.42 -17.21
N GLU A 366 -24.90 -35.04 -18.33
CA GLU A 366 -25.02 -34.51 -19.69
C GLU A 366 -24.36 -33.15 -19.94
N TRP A 367 -23.38 -32.76 -19.10
CA TRP A 367 -22.71 -31.47 -19.19
C TRP A 367 -22.25 -31.11 -20.62
N ASN A 368 -21.57 -32.04 -21.28
CA ASN A 368 -21.00 -31.83 -22.62
C ASN A 368 -22.06 -31.79 -23.75
N ARG A 369 -23.29 -32.30 -23.51
CA ARG A 369 -24.39 -32.22 -24.48
C ARG A 369 -25.11 -30.88 -24.43
N ARG A 370 -24.99 -30.14 -23.32
CA ARG A 370 -25.63 -28.83 -23.15
C ARG A 370 -24.97 -27.76 -24.01
N SER A 371 -25.80 -26.85 -24.50
CA SER A 371 -25.35 -25.66 -25.23
C SER A 371 -24.44 -24.80 -24.36
N ILE A 372 -23.61 -23.97 -25.00
CA ILE A 372 -22.71 -23.05 -24.28
C ILE A 372 -23.50 -22.05 -23.40
N ILE A 373 -24.71 -21.69 -23.83
CA ILE A 373 -25.58 -20.75 -23.12
C ILE A 373 -26.12 -21.37 -21.83
N GLU A 374 -26.56 -22.62 -21.89
CA GLU A 374 -27.03 -23.38 -20.71
C GLU A 374 -25.89 -23.61 -19.72
N ARG A 375 -24.72 -24.04 -20.20
CA ARG A 375 -23.54 -24.23 -19.35
C ARG A 375 -23.15 -22.92 -18.66
N ASP A 376 -23.13 -21.80 -19.39
CA ASP A 376 -22.88 -20.48 -18.80
C ASP A 376 -23.92 -20.11 -17.73
N GLY A 377 -25.21 -20.40 -17.96
CA GLY A 377 -26.29 -20.17 -17.01
C GLY A 377 -26.05 -20.91 -15.70
N ILE A 378 -25.73 -22.21 -15.79
CA ILE A 378 -25.42 -23.06 -14.63
C ILE A 378 -24.22 -22.52 -13.86
N VAL A 379 -23.09 -22.25 -14.53
CA VAL A 379 -21.89 -21.74 -13.84
C VAL A 379 -22.15 -20.36 -13.21
N SER A 380 -22.89 -19.49 -13.89
CA SER A 380 -23.25 -18.16 -13.38
C SER A 380 -24.06 -18.27 -12.09
N ASP A 381 -25.03 -19.17 -12.03
CA ASP A 381 -25.87 -19.35 -10.85
C ASP A 381 -25.10 -20.00 -9.71
N LEU A 382 -24.34 -21.07 -9.98
CA LEU A 382 -23.45 -21.71 -9.00
C LEU A 382 -22.46 -20.70 -8.39
N ARG A 383 -21.86 -19.85 -9.23
CA ARG A 383 -20.95 -18.78 -8.79
C ARG A 383 -21.64 -17.81 -7.84
N LYS A 384 -22.89 -17.40 -8.10
CA LYS A 384 -23.64 -16.46 -7.23
C LYS A 384 -23.94 -17.07 -5.86
N ILE A 385 -24.30 -18.35 -5.83
CA ILE A 385 -24.72 -19.05 -4.61
C ILE A 385 -23.58 -19.82 -3.91
N GLN A 386 -22.34 -19.72 -4.41
CA GLN A 386 -21.16 -20.47 -3.96
C GLN A 386 -20.85 -20.45 -2.45
N ARG A 387 -21.48 -19.53 -1.68
CA ARG A 387 -21.31 -19.40 -0.22
C ARG A 387 -22.60 -19.66 0.57
N GLU A 388 -23.68 -19.98 -0.12
CA GLU A 388 -25.02 -20.14 0.43
C GLU A 388 -25.41 -21.62 0.40
N ARG A 389 -24.96 -22.39 1.40
CA ARG A 389 -25.10 -23.86 1.39
C ARG A 389 -26.53 -24.33 1.11
N ARG A 390 -27.54 -23.72 1.73
CA ARG A 390 -28.95 -24.06 1.45
C ARG A 390 -29.33 -23.90 -0.03
N LYS A 391 -28.90 -22.80 -0.67
CA LYS A 391 -29.16 -22.57 -2.09
C LYS A 391 -28.36 -23.51 -2.99
N LEU A 392 -27.12 -23.83 -2.61
CA LEU A 392 -26.31 -24.84 -3.32
C LEU A 392 -26.98 -26.21 -3.29
N LEU A 393 -27.49 -26.64 -2.13
CA LEU A 393 -28.22 -27.91 -2.00
C LEU A 393 -29.45 -27.94 -2.91
N ALA A 394 -30.26 -26.87 -2.89
CA ALA A 394 -31.42 -26.75 -3.76
C ALA A 394 -31.03 -26.81 -5.25
N LYS A 395 -29.98 -26.07 -5.64
CA LYS A 395 -29.48 -26.08 -7.02
C LYS A 395 -28.90 -27.43 -7.43
N ALA A 396 -28.25 -28.14 -6.52
CA ALA A 396 -27.72 -29.47 -6.77
C ALA A 396 -28.86 -30.48 -7.01
N ALA A 397 -29.94 -30.40 -6.24
CA ALA A 397 -31.13 -31.21 -6.46
C ALA A 397 -31.78 -30.92 -7.83
N GLU A 398 -31.90 -29.65 -8.24
CA GLU A 398 -32.36 -29.26 -9.59
C GLU A 398 -31.48 -29.86 -10.71
N LEU A 399 -30.18 -30.06 -10.44
CA LEU A 399 -29.23 -30.65 -11.39
C LEU A 399 -29.22 -32.19 -11.33
N GLY A 400 -30.11 -32.81 -10.56
CA GLY A 400 -30.21 -34.26 -10.40
C GLY A 400 -29.10 -34.87 -9.53
N LEU A 401 -28.47 -34.09 -8.65
CA LEU A 401 -27.39 -34.53 -7.78
C LEU A 401 -27.88 -34.90 -6.38
N SER A 402 -27.32 -35.96 -5.82
CA SER A 402 -27.60 -36.42 -4.46
C SER A 402 -26.36 -37.00 -3.77
N GLY A 403 -26.37 -37.08 -2.44
CA GLY A 403 -25.30 -37.72 -1.67
C GLY A 403 -23.95 -37.02 -1.84
N GLN A 404 -22.89 -37.80 -2.06
CA GLN A 404 -21.51 -37.31 -2.16
C GLN A 404 -21.30 -36.31 -3.31
N ALA A 405 -22.01 -36.48 -4.43
CA ALA A 405 -21.89 -35.58 -5.59
C ALA A 405 -22.28 -34.11 -5.25
N VAL A 406 -23.16 -33.92 -4.26
CA VAL A 406 -23.55 -32.57 -3.80
C VAL A 406 -22.42 -31.91 -3.03
N GLU A 407 -21.71 -32.68 -2.20
CA GLU A 407 -20.55 -32.19 -1.45
C GLU A 407 -19.37 -31.91 -2.40
N ASP A 408 -19.17 -32.77 -3.40
CA ASP A 408 -18.14 -32.58 -4.43
C ASP A 408 -18.41 -31.32 -5.28
N LEU A 409 -19.68 -31.09 -5.67
CA LEU A 409 -20.10 -29.86 -6.34
C LEU A 409 -19.86 -28.62 -5.45
N ALA A 410 -20.26 -28.68 -4.18
CA ALA A 410 -20.07 -27.58 -3.24
C ALA A 410 -18.58 -27.23 -3.09
N GLN A 411 -17.72 -28.26 -3.01
CA GLN A 411 -16.28 -28.09 -2.95
C GLN A 411 -15.71 -27.50 -4.25
N ALA A 412 -16.09 -28.02 -5.41
CA ALA A 412 -15.64 -27.55 -6.71
C ALA A 412 -16.01 -26.07 -6.93
N VAL A 413 -17.26 -25.71 -6.63
CA VAL A 413 -17.77 -24.34 -6.79
C VAL A 413 -17.08 -23.37 -5.82
N GLN A 414 -16.87 -23.78 -4.56
CA GLN A 414 -16.28 -22.92 -3.55
C GLN A 414 -14.77 -22.69 -3.74
N PHE A 415 -14.04 -23.70 -4.23
CA PHE A 415 -12.57 -23.69 -4.21
C PHE A 415 -11.90 -23.75 -5.58
N ASN A 416 -12.56 -24.35 -6.58
CA ASN A 416 -11.89 -24.70 -7.84
C ASN A 416 -12.33 -23.85 -9.03
N LEU A 417 -13.43 -23.09 -8.94
CA LEU A 417 -13.84 -22.20 -10.02
C LEU A 417 -12.75 -21.20 -10.44
N PRO A 418 -12.51 -21.03 -11.76
CA PRO A 418 -11.55 -20.07 -12.28
C PRO A 418 -11.87 -18.64 -11.82
N ARG A 419 -10.87 -17.90 -11.35
CA ARG A 419 -11.05 -16.54 -10.84
C ARG A 419 -10.82 -15.50 -11.93
N GLY A 420 -11.34 -14.29 -11.69
CA GLY A 420 -11.11 -13.13 -12.54
C GLY A 420 -12.16 -12.96 -13.64
N TYR A 421 -11.89 -12.00 -14.53
CA TYR A 421 -12.79 -11.58 -15.60
C TYR A 421 -11.97 -11.33 -16.87
N LEU A 422 -12.59 -11.51 -18.03
CA LEU A 422 -12.01 -11.09 -19.31
C LEU A 422 -11.89 -9.56 -19.39
N SER A 423 -11.18 -9.04 -20.37
CA SER A 423 -11.19 -7.59 -20.70
C SER A 423 -12.50 -7.16 -21.39
N VAL A 424 -13.23 -8.12 -21.96
CA VAL A 424 -14.45 -7.93 -22.76
C VAL A 424 -15.67 -8.53 -22.05
N GLY A 425 -16.87 -8.10 -22.46
CA GLY A 425 -18.16 -8.59 -21.96
C GLY A 425 -18.80 -9.59 -22.91
N ARG A 426 -20.07 -9.95 -22.63
CA ARG A 426 -20.81 -10.99 -23.34
C ARG A 426 -21.00 -10.65 -24.80
N GLN A 427 -21.45 -9.43 -25.12
CA GLN A 427 -21.70 -9.01 -26.50
C GLN A 427 -20.44 -9.07 -27.35
N ALA A 428 -19.29 -8.71 -26.78
CA ALA A 428 -18.02 -8.80 -27.47
C ALA A 428 -17.59 -10.26 -27.71
N VAL A 429 -17.75 -11.14 -26.73
CA VAL A 429 -17.43 -12.57 -26.89
C VAL A 429 -18.31 -13.19 -27.99
N ASP A 430 -19.63 -12.98 -27.93
CA ASP A 430 -20.57 -13.58 -28.89
C ASP A 430 -20.31 -13.11 -30.32
N LYS A 431 -19.89 -11.85 -30.51
CA LYS A 431 -19.54 -11.30 -31.83
C LYS A 431 -18.15 -11.71 -32.31
N ILE A 432 -17.14 -11.80 -31.45
CA ILE A 432 -15.74 -12.02 -31.88
C ILE A 432 -15.43 -13.52 -32.07
N VAL A 433 -15.95 -14.39 -31.19
CA VAL A 433 -15.65 -15.84 -31.25
C VAL A 433 -15.93 -16.47 -32.62
N PRO A 434 -17.05 -16.17 -33.31
CA PRO A 434 -17.31 -16.70 -34.65
C PRO A 434 -16.24 -16.34 -35.70
N HIS A 435 -15.49 -15.26 -35.50
CA HIS A 435 -14.43 -14.81 -36.40
C HIS A 435 -13.04 -15.34 -36.00
N LEU A 436 -12.87 -15.97 -34.83
CA LEU A 436 -11.63 -16.61 -34.42
C LEU A 436 -11.47 -17.99 -35.06
N LYS A 437 -11.04 -18.01 -36.32
CA LYS A 437 -10.85 -19.22 -37.15
C LYS A 437 -9.37 -19.44 -37.51
N ALA A 438 -9.02 -20.70 -37.81
CA ALA A 438 -7.68 -21.10 -38.25
C ALA A 438 -7.23 -20.33 -39.50
N GLY A 439 -5.97 -19.91 -39.58
CA GLY A 439 -5.37 -19.27 -40.76
C GLY A 439 -5.97 -17.92 -41.21
N VAL A 440 -7.15 -17.55 -40.72
CA VAL A 440 -7.98 -16.46 -41.27
C VAL A 440 -7.89 -15.18 -40.44
N ALA A 441 -7.84 -15.25 -39.11
CA ALA A 441 -7.85 -14.04 -38.29
C ALA A 441 -7.09 -14.20 -36.97
N SER A 442 -6.04 -13.39 -36.80
CA SER A 442 -5.54 -13.01 -35.49
C SER A 442 -6.60 -12.22 -34.72
N TYR A 443 -6.45 -12.06 -33.41
CA TYR A 443 -7.46 -11.37 -32.58
C TYR A 443 -7.80 -9.96 -33.10
N ASP A 444 -6.81 -9.21 -33.59
CA ASP A 444 -7.01 -7.90 -34.20
C ASP A 444 -7.92 -7.95 -35.43
N LYS A 445 -7.72 -8.94 -36.31
CA LYS A 445 -8.54 -9.14 -37.51
C LYS A 445 -9.94 -9.64 -37.19
N ALA A 446 -10.07 -10.49 -36.17
CA ALA A 446 -11.38 -10.95 -35.71
C ALA A 446 -12.20 -9.79 -35.12
N VAL A 447 -11.56 -8.87 -34.39
CA VAL A 447 -12.20 -7.66 -33.88
C VAL A 447 -12.60 -6.72 -35.02
N GLU A 448 -11.72 -6.49 -35.98
CA GLU A 448 -11.98 -5.65 -37.15
C GLU A 448 -13.17 -6.18 -37.95
N ALA A 449 -13.19 -7.48 -38.24
CA ALA A 449 -14.29 -8.13 -38.97
C ALA A 449 -15.61 -8.15 -38.19
N ALA A 450 -15.57 -8.41 -36.87
CA ALA A 450 -16.78 -8.53 -36.05
C ALA A 450 -17.40 -7.18 -35.67
N LEU A 451 -16.57 -6.15 -35.45
CA LEU A 451 -16.99 -4.88 -34.84
C LEU A 451 -16.74 -3.65 -35.71
N GLY A 452 -16.01 -3.76 -36.83
CA GLY A 452 -15.63 -2.64 -37.68
C GLY A 452 -14.74 -1.61 -36.97
N ARG A 453 -13.96 -2.03 -35.98
CA ARG A 453 -13.16 -1.15 -35.11
C ARG A 453 -11.79 -1.75 -34.81
N SER A 454 -10.83 -0.91 -34.44
CA SER A 454 -9.52 -1.35 -34.00
C SER A 454 -9.58 -2.06 -32.64
N HIS A 455 -8.75 -3.08 -32.46
CA HIS A 455 -8.59 -3.77 -31.18
C HIS A 455 -7.80 -2.97 -30.13
N SER A 456 -7.12 -1.90 -30.54
CA SER A 456 -6.19 -1.13 -29.69
C SER A 456 -6.22 0.38 -29.86
N ASP A 457 -6.72 0.88 -31.00
CA ASP A 457 -6.91 2.31 -31.22
C ASP A 457 -8.32 2.75 -30.81
N PHE A 458 -8.40 3.39 -29.64
CA PHE A 458 -9.64 3.91 -29.06
C PHE A 458 -9.67 5.45 -29.08
N ARG A 459 -8.88 6.10 -29.95
CA ARG A 459 -8.93 7.55 -30.12
C ARG A 459 -10.32 7.96 -30.62
N PRO A 460 -10.88 9.07 -30.13
CA PRO A 460 -12.20 9.52 -30.57
C PRO A 460 -12.15 10.05 -32.00
N ASP A 461 -13.27 9.92 -32.71
CA ASP A 461 -13.42 10.51 -34.05
C ASP A 461 -13.58 12.03 -33.98
N THR A 462 -14.20 12.55 -32.92
CA THR A 462 -14.44 13.98 -32.70
C THR A 462 -13.70 14.48 -31.46
N LEU A 463 -13.02 15.63 -31.60
CA LEU A 463 -12.36 16.31 -30.50
C LEU A 463 -13.36 17.14 -29.69
N LEU A 464 -13.16 17.16 -28.38
CA LEU A 464 -13.91 17.99 -27.44
C LEU A 464 -13.24 19.37 -27.31
N PRO A 465 -14.01 20.44 -27.08
CA PRO A 465 -13.46 21.78 -26.90
C PRO A 465 -12.61 21.91 -25.63
N GLU A 466 -12.91 21.12 -24.60
CA GLU A 466 -12.14 21.02 -23.36
C GLU A 466 -12.22 19.60 -22.78
N LEU A 467 -11.34 19.27 -21.83
CA LEU A 467 -11.39 17.96 -21.17
C LEU A 467 -12.55 17.89 -20.16
N PRO A 468 -13.49 16.95 -20.31
CA PRO A 468 -14.56 16.71 -19.34
C PRO A 468 -14.01 15.97 -18.12
N TYR A 469 -14.83 15.67 -17.09
CA TYR A 469 -14.39 14.70 -16.06
C TYR A 469 -13.94 13.38 -16.70
N TYR A 470 -12.76 12.87 -16.33
CA TYR A 470 -12.14 11.73 -17.02
C TYR A 470 -13.04 10.49 -17.06
N GLY A 471 -13.93 10.28 -16.07
CA GLY A 471 -14.84 9.13 -16.05
C GLY A 471 -15.87 9.12 -17.16
N GLN A 472 -16.16 10.29 -17.76
CA GLN A 472 -17.10 10.41 -18.89
C GLN A 472 -16.54 9.77 -20.16
N VAL A 473 -15.22 9.83 -20.34
CA VAL A 473 -14.53 9.38 -21.56
C VAL A 473 -13.71 8.09 -21.35
N LEU A 474 -13.17 7.88 -20.15
CA LEU A 474 -12.41 6.68 -19.76
C LEU A 474 -13.29 5.62 -19.05
N LYS A 475 -14.48 5.35 -19.58
CA LYS A 475 -15.51 4.49 -18.94
C LYS A 475 -15.04 3.08 -18.57
N THR A 476 -14.03 2.55 -19.26
CA THR A 476 -13.47 1.21 -19.04
C THR A 476 -12.37 1.18 -17.96
N ARG A 477 -11.93 2.34 -17.48
CA ARG A 477 -10.83 2.52 -16.51
C ARG A 477 -11.32 2.86 -15.10
N VAL A 478 -12.60 3.21 -14.97
CA VAL A 478 -13.24 3.64 -13.72
C VAL A 478 -13.95 2.50 -13.00
N ARG A 479 -14.05 2.63 -11.68
CA ARG A 479 -14.91 1.80 -10.84
C ARG A 479 -16.09 2.64 -10.37
N PRO A 480 -17.30 2.05 -10.20
CA PRO A 480 -18.44 2.76 -9.65
C PRO A 480 -18.12 3.40 -8.29
N ALA A 481 -18.52 4.65 -8.09
CA ALA A 481 -18.35 5.35 -6.82
C ALA A 481 -19.71 5.56 -6.15
N SER A 482 -19.86 5.09 -4.92
CA SER A 482 -21.06 5.34 -4.11
C SER A 482 -20.99 6.65 -3.31
N ASP A 483 -19.83 7.30 -3.31
CA ASP A 483 -19.49 8.47 -2.52
C ASP A 483 -18.64 9.44 -3.35
N GLY A 484 -18.55 10.71 -2.92
CA GLY A 484 -17.85 11.76 -3.65
C GLY A 484 -18.80 12.75 -4.34
N PRO A 485 -18.28 13.70 -5.13
CA PRO A 485 -19.05 14.64 -5.94
C PRO A 485 -19.98 13.94 -6.94
N LYS A 486 -20.95 14.68 -7.49
CA LYS A 486 -21.93 14.16 -8.46
C LYS A 486 -21.25 13.45 -9.65
N GLU A 487 -20.24 14.07 -10.26
CA GLU A 487 -19.50 13.49 -11.40
C GLU A 487 -18.87 12.12 -11.08
N GLU A 488 -18.31 11.92 -9.86
CA GLU A 488 -17.75 10.63 -9.44
C GLU A 488 -18.83 9.56 -9.29
N ARG A 489 -20.01 9.94 -8.77
CA ARG A 489 -21.12 9.00 -8.58
C ARG A 489 -21.74 8.58 -9.90
N ASP A 490 -21.91 9.55 -10.80
CA ASP A 490 -22.57 9.34 -12.09
C ASP A 490 -21.66 8.59 -13.08
N HIS A 491 -20.34 8.84 -13.04
CA HIS A 491 -19.39 8.30 -14.02
C HIS A 491 -18.32 7.37 -13.43
N GLY A 492 -18.30 7.15 -12.13
CA GLY A 492 -17.28 6.36 -11.45
C GLY A 492 -15.94 7.10 -11.29
N ARG A 493 -14.98 6.45 -10.62
CA ARG A 493 -13.63 6.99 -10.40
C ARG A 493 -12.55 5.92 -10.52
N ILE A 494 -11.33 6.33 -10.86
CA ILE A 494 -10.16 5.44 -10.81
C ILE A 494 -9.85 5.07 -9.34
N GLY A 495 -9.64 3.79 -9.08
CA GLY A 495 -9.42 3.29 -7.71
C GLY A 495 -8.10 3.74 -7.08
N ASN A 496 -7.07 4.00 -7.89
CA ASN A 496 -5.81 4.57 -7.43
C ASN A 496 -5.98 6.08 -7.19
N VAL A 497 -5.85 6.50 -5.93
CA VAL A 497 -6.10 7.89 -5.49
C VAL A 497 -5.10 8.87 -6.10
N THR A 498 -3.81 8.49 -6.19
CA THR A 498 -2.78 9.33 -6.82
C THR A 498 -3.16 9.65 -8.27
N VAL A 499 -3.54 8.62 -9.02
CA VAL A 499 -3.91 8.74 -10.44
C VAL A 499 -5.19 9.56 -10.60
N HIS A 500 -6.19 9.33 -9.73
CA HIS A 500 -7.41 10.13 -9.69
C HIS A 500 -7.11 11.62 -9.49
N ILE A 501 -6.22 11.97 -8.55
CA ILE A 501 -5.84 13.38 -8.29
C ILE A 501 -5.08 13.95 -9.48
N ALA A 502 -4.07 13.23 -9.98
CA ALA A 502 -3.23 13.70 -11.09
C ALA A 502 -4.04 13.99 -12.36
N LEU A 503 -4.98 13.13 -12.75
CA LEU A 503 -5.83 13.39 -13.93
C LEU A 503 -6.79 14.57 -13.75
N ASN A 504 -7.29 14.80 -12.53
CA ASN A 504 -8.14 15.96 -12.23
C ASN A 504 -7.36 17.28 -12.25
N GLU A 505 -6.12 17.28 -11.75
CA GLU A 505 -5.25 18.45 -11.85
C GLU A 505 -4.76 18.67 -13.29
N LEU A 506 -4.49 17.59 -14.03
CA LEU A 506 -4.21 17.65 -15.48
C LEU A 506 -5.38 18.29 -16.23
N ARG A 507 -6.63 17.87 -15.99
CA ARG A 507 -7.83 18.50 -16.57
C ARG A 507 -7.82 20.02 -16.38
N LYS A 508 -7.56 20.49 -15.16
CA LYS A 508 -7.53 21.93 -14.84
C LYS A 508 -6.41 22.67 -15.58
N VAL A 509 -5.22 22.07 -15.65
CA VAL A 509 -4.08 22.65 -16.38
C VAL A 509 -4.41 22.76 -17.87
N ILE A 510 -4.88 21.68 -18.48
CA ILE A 510 -5.21 21.64 -19.91
C ILE A 510 -6.32 22.62 -20.27
N ASN A 511 -7.44 22.63 -19.55
CA ASN A 511 -8.54 23.54 -19.85
C ASN A 511 -8.11 25.00 -19.67
N ALA A 512 -7.27 25.31 -18.66
CA ALA A 512 -6.72 26.66 -18.49
C ALA A 512 -5.76 27.06 -19.63
N LEU A 513 -5.02 26.11 -20.20
CA LEU A 513 -4.17 26.34 -21.38
C LEU A 513 -5.02 26.54 -22.64
N ILE A 514 -6.07 25.73 -22.84
CA ILE A 514 -7.01 25.87 -23.95
C ILE A 514 -7.71 27.23 -23.92
N HIS A 515 -8.22 27.66 -22.75
CA HIS A 515 -8.82 28.98 -22.60
C HIS A 515 -7.86 30.14 -22.91
N ARG A 516 -6.56 29.90 -22.77
CA ARG A 516 -5.52 30.91 -22.95
C ARG A 516 -4.97 30.96 -24.38
N TYR A 517 -4.76 29.81 -25.00
CA TYR A 517 -4.05 29.67 -26.29
C TYR A 517 -4.92 29.07 -27.41
N GLY A 518 -6.16 28.69 -27.14
CA GLY A 518 -6.98 27.88 -28.04
C GLY A 518 -6.60 26.39 -27.96
N PRO A 519 -7.22 25.50 -28.76
CA PRO A 519 -6.91 24.07 -28.73
C PRO A 519 -5.45 23.80 -29.18
N PRO A 520 -4.73 22.86 -28.53
CA PRO A 520 -3.39 22.47 -28.95
C PRO A 520 -3.40 21.74 -30.28
N ALA A 521 -2.41 22.01 -31.12
CA ALA A 521 -2.20 21.24 -32.35
C ALA A 521 -1.53 19.88 -32.07
N MET A 522 -0.66 19.84 -31.06
CA MET A 522 0.12 18.67 -30.68
C MET A 522 0.37 18.62 -29.17
N ILE A 523 0.40 17.42 -28.60
CA ILE A 523 0.75 17.21 -27.20
C ILE A 523 1.82 16.11 -27.09
N VAL A 524 2.88 16.41 -26.36
CA VAL A 524 3.94 15.47 -26.01
C VAL A 524 3.95 15.29 -24.51
N LEU A 525 3.94 14.04 -24.06
CA LEU A 525 4.01 13.71 -22.63
C LEU A 525 5.19 12.78 -22.34
N GLU A 526 5.76 12.86 -21.14
CA GLU A 526 6.74 11.87 -20.70
C GLU A 526 6.06 10.56 -20.25
N THR A 527 6.68 9.43 -20.58
CA THR A 527 6.40 8.13 -19.99
C THR A 527 7.64 7.59 -19.28
N SER A 528 7.40 6.84 -18.21
CA SER A 528 8.39 6.06 -17.46
C SER A 528 9.00 4.87 -18.22
N ARG A 529 8.75 4.72 -19.53
CA ARG A 529 9.30 3.61 -20.31
C ARG A 529 10.79 3.82 -20.56
N ASP A 530 11.55 2.75 -20.38
CA ASP A 530 12.97 2.73 -20.75
C ASP A 530 13.19 2.88 -22.25
N LEU A 531 14.39 3.35 -22.63
CA LEU A 531 14.92 3.25 -23.99
C LEU A 531 14.96 1.78 -24.44
N ALA A 532 14.97 1.56 -25.76
CA ALA A 532 15.10 0.21 -26.30
C ALA A 532 16.41 -0.41 -25.79
N LYS A 533 16.32 -1.67 -25.34
CA LYS A 533 17.48 -2.44 -24.88
C LYS A 533 18.13 -3.12 -26.06
N SER A 534 19.45 -3.18 -26.07
CA SER A 534 20.22 -3.89 -27.09
C SER A 534 20.03 -5.40 -27.00
N ALA A 535 20.35 -6.12 -28.09
CA ALA A 535 20.31 -7.58 -28.12
C ALA A 535 21.25 -8.22 -27.08
N LYS A 536 22.34 -7.54 -26.71
CA LYS A 536 23.22 -7.96 -25.61
C LYS A 536 22.51 -7.79 -24.26
N GLU A 537 21.97 -6.61 -23.97
CA GLU A 537 21.26 -6.36 -22.71
C GLU A 537 20.04 -7.26 -22.52
N LEU A 538 19.29 -7.57 -23.59
CA LEU A 538 18.17 -8.51 -23.54
C LEU A 538 18.65 -9.93 -23.20
N ARG A 539 19.76 -10.38 -23.80
CA ARG A 539 20.39 -11.68 -23.48
C ARG A 539 20.92 -11.70 -22.05
N ASP A 540 21.53 -10.63 -21.57
CA ASP A 540 22.03 -10.54 -20.21
C ASP A 540 20.88 -10.59 -19.19
N ILE A 541 19.78 -9.88 -19.47
CA ILE A 541 18.56 -9.93 -18.64
C ILE A 541 17.98 -11.35 -18.63
N ASP A 542 17.83 -11.98 -19.79
CA ASP A 542 17.34 -13.35 -19.90
C ASP A 542 18.28 -14.34 -19.17
N THR A 543 19.59 -14.17 -19.30
CA THR A 543 20.59 -14.99 -18.60
C THR A 543 20.48 -14.80 -17.09
N HIS A 544 20.37 -13.57 -16.60
CA HIS A 544 20.15 -13.28 -15.19
C HIS A 544 18.81 -13.83 -14.68
N GLN A 545 17.74 -13.75 -15.47
CA GLN A 545 16.44 -14.32 -15.12
C GLN A 545 16.52 -15.86 -15.06
N LYS A 546 17.12 -16.51 -16.07
CA LYS A 546 17.37 -17.96 -16.10
C LYS A 546 18.24 -18.41 -14.94
N ALA A 547 19.30 -17.68 -14.60
CA ALA A 547 20.16 -17.97 -13.46
C ALA A 547 19.39 -17.87 -12.13
N ARG A 548 18.60 -16.80 -11.94
CA ARG A 548 17.70 -16.65 -10.78
C ARG A 548 16.66 -17.77 -10.71
N GLU A 549 16.12 -18.19 -11.84
CA GLU A 549 15.15 -19.28 -11.91
C GLU A 549 15.77 -20.64 -11.59
N LYS A 550 16.97 -20.93 -12.09
CA LYS A 550 17.73 -22.15 -11.78
C LYS A 550 18.08 -22.19 -10.29
N GLU A 551 18.56 -21.09 -9.74
CA GLU A 551 18.81 -20.93 -8.29
C GLU A 551 17.54 -21.19 -7.47
N ASN A 552 16.38 -20.70 -7.93
CA ASN A 552 15.08 -20.91 -7.26
C ASN A 552 14.58 -22.37 -7.34
N GLU A 553 14.95 -23.13 -8.39
CA GLU A 553 14.60 -24.55 -8.55
C GLU A 553 15.51 -25.46 -7.74
N GLU A 554 16.83 -25.25 -7.80
CA GLU A 554 17.81 -25.93 -6.96
C GLU A 554 17.49 -25.71 -5.48
N PHE A 555 17.09 -24.50 -5.12
CA PHE A 555 16.55 -24.19 -3.80
C PHE A 555 15.34 -25.06 -3.43
N GLY A 556 14.35 -25.18 -4.32
CA GLY A 556 13.14 -25.95 -4.03
C GLY A 556 13.45 -27.40 -3.71
N LYS A 557 14.45 -27.97 -4.39
CA LYS A 557 14.96 -29.33 -4.12
C LYS A 557 15.68 -29.40 -2.76
N GLU A 558 16.68 -28.54 -2.54
CA GLU A 558 17.44 -28.51 -1.28
C GLU A 558 16.54 -28.27 -0.06
N TYR A 559 15.56 -27.37 -0.17
CA TYR A 559 14.59 -27.08 0.88
C TYR A 559 13.69 -28.28 1.20
N GLY A 560 13.16 -28.94 0.16
CA GLY A 560 12.34 -30.15 0.32
C GLY A 560 13.11 -31.30 0.97
N GLU A 561 14.37 -31.48 0.59
CA GLU A 561 15.27 -32.51 1.14
C GLU A 561 15.63 -32.25 2.60
N ASN A 562 15.95 -31.00 2.98
CA ASN A 562 16.29 -30.64 4.35
C ASN A 562 15.08 -30.76 5.30
N LEU A 563 13.88 -30.40 4.83
CA LEU A 563 12.64 -30.61 5.58
C LEU A 563 12.38 -32.10 5.84
N ALA A 564 12.59 -32.96 4.83
CA ALA A 564 12.44 -34.41 4.97
C ALA A 564 13.42 -35.01 5.99
N LYS A 565 14.67 -34.51 6.05
CA LYS A 565 15.69 -34.97 7.00
C LYS A 565 15.45 -34.53 8.45
N SER A 566 14.70 -33.44 8.67
CA SER A 566 14.46 -32.88 10.02
C SER A 566 13.43 -33.65 10.86
N GLY A 567 12.86 -34.74 10.35
CA GLY A 567 11.89 -35.58 11.08
C GLY A 567 10.51 -34.92 11.35
N LYS A 568 10.31 -33.67 10.96
CA LYS A 568 9.08 -32.90 11.26
C LYS A 568 7.89 -33.19 10.32
N MET A 569 7.98 -34.14 9.38
CA MET A 569 6.87 -34.58 8.53
C MET A 569 7.04 -36.01 8.01
N GLY A 570 5.92 -36.77 7.92
CA GLY A 570 5.86 -38.11 7.36
C GLY A 570 6.20 -38.19 5.87
N LYS A 571 6.73 -39.34 5.44
CA LYS A 571 7.13 -39.68 4.06
C LYS A 571 6.00 -39.31 3.07
N GLY A 572 6.29 -38.42 2.11
CA GLY A 572 5.38 -38.07 1.00
C GLY A 572 4.91 -36.61 0.90
N LYS A 573 5.23 -35.73 1.87
CA LYS A 573 4.70 -34.34 1.91
C LYS A 573 5.63 -33.23 1.37
N GLY A 574 6.70 -33.58 0.65
CA GLY A 574 7.79 -32.66 0.24
C GLY A 574 7.46 -31.60 -0.83
N LYS A 575 6.23 -31.53 -1.36
CA LYS A 575 5.86 -30.57 -2.44
C LYS A 575 4.95 -29.40 -1.99
N LYS A 576 4.43 -29.41 -0.77
CA LYS A 576 3.22 -28.62 -0.38
C LYS A 576 3.44 -27.50 0.63
N LEU A 577 4.29 -26.52 0.32
CA LEU A 577 4.27 -25.22 1.01
C LEU A 577 4.62 -24.09 0.02
N ALA A 578 3.67 -23.65 -0.79
CA ALA A 578 3.87 -22.54 -1.75
C ALA A 578 4.03 -21.19 -1.05
N VAL A 579 3.39 -21.03 0.10
CA VAL A 579 3.19 -19.75 0.79
C VAL A 579 4.40 -19.33 1.63
N GLY A 580 5.27 -20.27 2.01
CA GLY A 580 6.55 -19.97 2.67
C GLY A 580 7.73 -19.80 1.71
N LEU A 581 7.54 -20.01 0.41
CA LEU A 581 8.64 -20.21 -0.54
C LEU A 581 9.38 -18.90 -0.86
N HIS A 582 8.68 -17.77 -0.96
CA HIS A 582 9.33 -16.50 -1.29
C HIS A 582 10.16 -15.94 -0.13
N GLU A 583 9.61 -15.93 1.09
CA GLU A 583 10.36 -15.52 2.28
C GLU A 583 11.51 -16.50 2.56
N ALA A 584 11.28 -17.81 2.46
CA ALA A 584 12.33 -18.82 2.58
C ALA A 584 13.45 -18.63 1.54
N ARG A 585 13.09 -18.42 0.26
CA ARG A 585 14.04 -18.08 -0.82
C ARG A 585 14.84 -16.83 -0.48
N ARG A 586 14.17 -15.78 -0.02
CA ARG A 586 14.81 -14.51 0.34
C ARG A 586 15.78 -14.70 1.50
N ARG A 587 15.40 -15.42 2.56
CA ARG A 587 16.27 -15.76 3.70
C ARG A 587 17.52 -16.52 3.25
N LEU A 588 17.41 -17.52 2.36
CA LEU A 588 18.60 -18.23 1.86
C LEU A 588 19.49 -17.37 0.98
N ARG A 589 18.92 -16.58 0.06
CA ARG A 589 19.72 -15.70 -0.80
C ARG A 589 20.54 -14.74 0.06
N LEU A 590 19.92 -14.15 1.07
CA LEU A 590 20.60 -13.30 2.04
C LEU A 590 21.65 -14.09 2.83
N ALA A 591 21.33 -15.29 3.32
CA ALA A 591 22.30 -16.15 4.01
C ALA A 591 23.54 -16.43 3.15
N LYS A 592 23.37 -16.90 1.91
CA LYS A 592 24.47 -17.19 0.98
C LYS A 592 25.32 -15.95 0.69
N ARG A 593 24.68 -14.80 0.42
CA ARG A 593 25.39 -13.52 0.19
C ARG A 593 26.20 -13.06 1.40
N GLN A 594 25.77 -13.43 2.60
CA GLN A 594 26.44 -13.10 3.85
C GLN A 594 27.48 -14.16 4.28
N GLY A 595 27.83 -15.11 3.42
CA GLY A 595 28.74 -16.21 3.77
C GLY A 595 28.14 -17.18 4.80
N ASN A 596 26.82 -17.32 4.81
CA ASN A 596 26.02 -18.12 5.74
C ASN A 596 26.18 -17.74 7.23
N ALA A 597 26.48 -16.47 7.51
CA ALA A 597 26.54 -15.96 8.87
C ALA A 597 25.75 -14.65 9.05
N CYS A 598 25.30 -14.41 10.28
CA CYS A 598 24.64 -13.18 10.67
C CYS A 598 25.63 -12.01 10.63
N VAL A 599 25.38 -11.01 9.79
CA VAL A 599 26.24 -9.82 9.63
C VAL A 599 26.45 -9.02 10.91
N TYR A 600 25.52 -9.09 11.87
CA TYR A 600 25.60 -8.35 13.13
C TYR A 600 26.30 -9.10 14.27
N THR A 601 26.50 -10.41 14.13
CA THR A 601 27.00 -11.24 15.24
C THR A 601 28.07 -12.24 14.85
N GLY A 602 28.38 -12.41 13.56
CA GLY A 602 29.30 -13.43 13.04
C GLY A 602 28.83 -14.88 13.17
N LYS A 603 27.79 -15.15 13.99
CA LYS A 603 27.24 -16.49 14.19
C LYS A 603 26.72 -17.12 12.88
N PRO A 604 27.11 -18.36 12.56
CA PRO A 604 26.63 -19.07 11.38
C PRO A 604 25.13 -19.35 11.50
N PHE A 605 24.44 -19.39 10.36
CA PHE A 605 23.03 -19.79 10.33
C PHE A 605 22.89 -21.31 10.40
N GLY A 606 22.05 -21.80 11.30
CA GLY A 606 21.67 -23.21 11.35
C GLY A 606 20.83 -23.58 10.13
N ARG A 607 21.21 -24.65 9.42
CA ARG A 607 20.52 -25.11 8.19
C ARG A 607 19.04 -25.44 8.42
N THR A 608 18.69 -25.92 9.61
CA THR A 608 17.30 -26.25 10.02
C THR A 608 16.53 -25.05 10.57
N ASP A 609 17.23 -24.11 11.21
CA ASP A 609 16.61 -23.03 11.98
C ASP A 609 16.33 -21.80 11.13
N LEU A 610 16.89 -21.73 9.92
CA LEU A 610 16.80 -20.61 8.97
C LEU A 610 15.35 -20.13 8.73
N PHE A 611 14.38 -21.03 8.87
CA PHE A 611 12.96 -20.81 8.63
C PHE A 611 12.14 -20.65 9.91
N THR A 612 12.80 -20.54 11.06
CA THR A 612 12.17 -20.26 12.35
C THR A 612 12.22 -18.77 12.66
N GLU A 613 11.57 -18.37 13.74
CA GLU A 613 11.61 -17.00 14.26
C GLU A 613 12.95 -16.67 14.96
N ALA A 614 13.90 -17.61 14.99
CA ALA A 614 15.26 -17.33 15.45
C ALA A 614 15.97 -16.30 14.55
N TYR A 615 15.57 -16.21 13.28
CA TYR A 615 16.13 -15.29 12.29
C TYR A 615 15.06 -14.39 11.68
N GLU A 616 15.46 -13.15 11.40
CA GLU A 616 14.62 -12.10 10.81
C GLU A 616 15.39 -11.43 9.67
N ILE A 617 14.64 -10.95 8.67
CA ILE A 617 15.19 -10.07 7.63
C ILE A 617 15.09 -8.65 8.18
N ASP A 618 16.23 -8.01 8.37
CA ASP A 618 16.34 -6.61 8.79
C ASP A 618 16.58 -5.70 7.59
N HIS A 619 16.04 -4.48 7.65
CA HIS A 619 16.40 -3.38 6.77
C HIS A 619 17.62 -2.67 7.34
N ILE A 620 18.80 -2.87 6.75
CA ILE A 620 20.10 -2.39 7.22
C ILE A 620 20.02 -0.90 7.58
N VAL A 621 19.54 -0.08 6.64
CA VAL A 621 19.06 1.28 6.92
C VAL A 621 17.55 1.23 7.13
N PRO A 622 17.01 1.68 8.27
CA PRO A 622 15.58 1.67 8.53
C PRO A 622 14.77 2.44 7.49
N LEU A 623 13.63 1.88 7.08
CA LEU A 623 12.68 2.55 6.17
C LEU A 623 12.21 3.90 6.74
N SER A 624 12.15 4.05 8.07
CA SER A 624 11.70 5.27 8.76
C SER A 624 12.59 6.49 8.53
N ILE A 625 13.85 6.28 8.12
CA ILE A 625 14.84 7.34 7.89
C ILE A 625 15.30 7.42 6.42
N GLY A 626 14.59 6.76 5.50
CA GLY A 626 14.87 6.80 4.06
C GLY A 626 15.55 5.56 3.48
N GLY A 627 15.65 4.47 4.25
CA GLY A 627 16.06 3.17 3.72
C GLY A 627 15.10 2.63 2.64
N THR A 628 15.61 1.78 1.76
CA THR A 628 14.84 1.16 0.67
C THR A 628 14.39 -0.26 1.02
N ASP A 629 13.34 -0.76 0.36
CA ASP A 629 12.86 -2.14 0.50
C ASP A 629 13.48 -3.09 -0.54
N ASP A 630 14.64 -2.73 -1.09
CA ASP A 630 15.38 -3.58 -2.01
C ASP A 630 16.31 -4.56 -1.27
N GLU A 631 16.70 -5.66 -1.95
CA GLU A 631 17.59 -6.66 -1.34
C GLU A 631 18.98 -6.10 -0.97
N SER A 632 19.41 -4.96 -1.53
CA SER A 632 20.70 -4.33 -1.18
C SER A 632 20.65 -3.60 0.17
N ASN A 633 19.45 -3.34 0.69
CA ASN A 633 19.21 -2.82 2.03
C ASN A 633 18.71 -3.90 3.00
N MET A 634 18.75 -5.18 2.64
CA MET A 634 18.28 -6.27 3.50
C MET A 634 19.42 -7.15 4.00
N ALA A 635 19.34 -7.58 5.25
CA ALA A 635 20.23 -8.58 5.82
C ALA A 635 19.43 -9.60 6.64
N LEU A 636 19.71 -10.89 6.45
CA LEU A 636 19.26 -11.92 7.37
C LEU A 636 20.08 -11.81 8.66
N CYS A 637 19.44 -11.76 9.81
CA CYS A 637 20.13 -11.68 11.08
C CYS A 637 19.40 -12.45 12.17
N LEU A 638 20.07 -12.68 13.30
CA LEU A 638 19.41 -13.20 14.49
C LEU A 638 18.35 -12.21 14.98
N ALA A 639 17.16 -12.69 15.32
CA ALA A 639 16.06 -11.87 15.81
C ALA A 639 16.45 -11.01 17.03
N GLY A 640 17.37 -11.50 17.87
CA GLY A 640 17.93 -10.73 18.99
C GLY A 640 18.78 -9.54 18.53
N ALA A 641 19.57 -9.71 17.47
CA ALA A 641 20.40 -8.65 16.89
C ALA A 641 19.54 -7.58 16.20
N ASN A 642 18.51 -7.99 15.45
CA ASN A 642 17.53 -7.08 14.85
C ASN A 642 16.83 -6.23 15.94
N ARG A 643 16.35 -6.89 17.00
CA ARG A 643 15.75 -6.22 18.17
C ARG A 643 16.70 -5.24 18.88
N LYS A 644 18.01 -5.51 18.88
CA LYS A 644 19.03 -4.59 19.41
C LYS A 644 19.22 -3.38 18.50
N LYS A 645 19.19 -3.56 17.17
CA LYS A 645 19.31 -2.50 16.17
C LYS A 645 18.15 -1.49 16.23
N LYS A 646 16.90 -1.97 16.13
CA LYS A 646 15.67 -1.14 16.03
C LYS A 646 15.72 -0.18 14.82
N ASP A 647 15.06 0.99 14.91
CA ASP A 647 15.04 2.03 13.87
C ASP A 647 16.34 2.86 13.79
N ARG A 648 17.50 2.19 13.84
CA ARG A 648 18.83 2.81 13.74
C ARG A 648 19.68 2.14 12.66
N THR A 649 20.69 2.85 12.16
CA THR A 649 21.70 2.26 11.26
C THR A 649 22.60 1.28 12.03
N PRO A 650 23.33 0.35 11.36
CA PRO A 650 24.23 -0.57 12.04
C PRO A 650 25.34 0.17 12.81
N TYR A 651 25.88 1.26 12.25
CA TYR A 651 26.86 2.10 12.92
C TYR A 651 26.31 2.62 14.25
N GLU A 652 25.17 3.34 14.22
CA GLU A 652 24.49 3.82 15.44
C GLU A 652 24.14 2.70 16.43
N ALA A 653 23.91 1.50 15.93
CA ALA A 653 23.49 0.37 16.74
C ALA A 653 24.63 -0.35 17.47
N PHE A 654 25.79 -0.43 16.84
CA PHE A 654 26.85 -1.35 17.25
C PHE A 654 28.26 -0.72 17.38
N HIS A 655 28.52 0.49 16.86
CA HIS A 655 29.87 1.09 16.86
C HIS A 655 30.48 1.31 18.26
N GLY A 656 29.65 1.52 19.28
CA GLY A 656 30.09 1.77 20.66
C GLY A 656 30.73 0.55 21.36
N ASP A 657 30.70 -0.63 20.74
CA ASP A 657 31.41 -1.83 21.20
C ASP A 657 32.45 -2.22 20.15
N ALA A 658 33.71 -1.87 20.40
CA ALA A 658 34.81 -2.05 19.46
C ALA A 658 34.97 -3.50 18.97
N LYS A 659 34.76 -4.48 19.86
CA LYS A 659 34.87 -5.90 19.51
C LYS A 659 33.74 -6.32 18.57
N THR A 660 32.50 -5.96 18.89
CA THR A 660 31.34 -6.24 18.03
C THR A 660 31.46 -5.47 16.71
N TRP A 661 31.95 -4.24 16.73
CA TRP A 661 32.09 -3.40 15.54
C TRP A 661 33.12 -3.94 14.56
N ASN A 662 34.29 -4.36 15.04
CA ASN A 662 35.32 -4.98 14.19
C ASN A 662 34.80 -6.26 13.51
N GLN A 663 34.06 -7.10 14.25
CA GLN A 663 33.42 -8.30 13.68
C GLN A 663 32.41 -7.95 12.57
N ILE A 664 31.63 -6.88 12.77
CA ILE A 664 30.70 -6.39 11.74
C ILE A 664 31.47 -5.89 10.53
N GLN A 665 32.56 -5.15 10.70
CA GLN A 665 33.39 -4.66 9.60
C GLN A 665 33.96 -5.81 8.75
N ASP A 666 34.46 -6.86 9.40
CA ASP A 666 34.96 -8.07 8.72
C ASP A 666 33.87 -8.80 7.93
N ALA A 667 32.66 -8.89 8.49
CA ALA A 667 31.51 -9.46 7.80
C ALA A 667 31.06 -8.59 6.62
N VAL A 668 31.09 -7.26 6.77
CA VAL A 668 30.71 -6.28 5.75
C VAL A 668 31.69 -6.30 4.57
N ALA A 669 32.98 -6.52 4.79
CA ALA A 669 33.98 -6.62 3.73
C ALA A 669 33.66 -7.74 2.72
N LYS A 670 32.98 -8.80 3.16
CA LYS A 670 32.57 -9.96 2.34
C LYS A 670 31.26 -9.73 1.59
N LEU A 671 30.51 -8.67 1.90
CA LEU A 671 29.26 -8.35 1.21
C LEU A 671 29.50 -7.71 -0.17
N PRO A 672 28.51 -7.76 -1.07
CA PRO A 672 28.54 -6.98 -2.31
C PRO A 672 28.77 -5.49 -2.04
N GLU A 673 29.57 -4.83 -2.89
CA GLU A 673 29.97 -3.42 -2.73
C GLU A 673 28.78 -2.49 -2.52
N ALA A 674 27.71 -2.72 -3.29
CA ALA A 674 26.47 -1.95 -3.21
C ALA A 674 25.87 -1.89 -1.79
N MET A 675 26.12 -2.88 -0.92
CA MET A 675 25.58 -2.95 0.45
C MET A 675 26.47 -2.26 1.49
N ARG A 676 27.79 -2.20 1.25
CA ARG A 676 28.80 -1.90 2.29
C ARG A 676 28.63 -0.52 2.92
N TRP A 677 28.34 0.50 2.11
CA TRP A 677 28.20 1.88 2.59
C TRP A 677 27.09 2.05 3.63
N ARG A 678 26.07 1.17 3.64
CA ARG A 678 24.94 1.22 4.59
C ARG A 678 25.33 0.91 6.03
N PHE A 679 26.53 0.38 6.23
CA PHE A 679 27.11 0.13 7.54
C PHE A 679 28.05 1.27 7.97
N GLY A 680 28.32 2.27 7.12
CA GLY A 680 29.23 3.37 7.42
C GLY A 680 28.69 4.42 8.41
N PRO A 681 29.57 5.24 9.02
CA PRO A 681 29.18 6.34 9.91
C PRO A 681 28.31 7.40 9.23
N ASP A 682 28.48 7.57 7.93
CA ASP A 682 27.76 8.52 7.10
C ASP A 682 26.47 7.94 6.50
N ALA A 683 26.12 6.67 6.78
CA ALA A 683 24.95 6.01 6.19
C ALA A 683 23.65 6.81 6.38
N ARG A 684 23.40 7.35 7.58
CA ARG A 684 22.25 8.22 7.86
C ARG A 684 22.32 9.53 7.08
N ALA A 685 23.47 10.20 7.09
CA ALA A 685 23.66 11.46 6.38
C ALA A 685 23.52 11.28 4.86
N ARG A 686 23.94 10.14 4.31
CA ARG A 686 23.70 9.76 2.92
C ARG A 686 22.22 9.61 2.65
N VAL A 687 21.44 8.82 3.40
CA VAL A 687 19.99 8.72 3.09
C VAL A 687 19.19 9.99 3.41
N GLU A 688 19.58 10.78 4.41
CA GLU A 688 18.91 12.03 4.75
C GLU A 688 19.32 13.20 3.83
N GLY A 689 20.51 13.14 3.21
CA GLY A 689 21.08 14.16 2.32
C GLY A 689 21.08 13.80 0.82
N GLU A 690 20.97 12.52 0.48
CA GLU A 690 20.71 12.01 -0.86
C GLU A 690 19.22 12.14 -1.18
N ASP A 691 19.00 12.43 -2.45
CA ASP A 691 17.68 12.35 -3.05
C ASP A 691 17.33 10.87 -3.20
N THR A 692 16.94 10.21 -2.10
CA THR A 692 16.50 8.81 -2.13
C THR A 692 15.47 8.69 -3.25
N GLY A 693 15.78 7.87 -4.26
CA GLY A 693 15.05 7.84 -5.52
C GLY A 693 13.53 7.67 -5.33
N TRP A 694 12.76 7.83 -6.40
CA TRP A 694 11.31 7.64 -6.31
C TRP A 694 11.03 6.24 -5.77
N ALA A 695 10.11 6.10 -4.80
CA ALA A 695 9.71 4.79 -4.33
C ALA A 695 9.22 3.95 -5.55
N PRO A 696 9.49 2.64 -5.64
CA PRO A 696 9.08 1.82 -6.79
C PRO A 696 7.59 1.96 -7.15
N ARG A 697 6.73 2.16 -6.14
CA ARG A 697 5.30 2.45 -6.32
C ARG A 697 4.99 3.82 -6.92
N GLN A 698 5.81 4.84 -6.70
CA GLN A 698 5.67 6.14 -7.38
C GLN A 698 6.01 6.00 -8.86
N ILE A 699 7.06 5.24 -9.22
CA ILE A 699 7.39 4.95 -10.62
C ILE A 699 6.22 4.22 -11.30
N THR A 700 5.63 3.23 -10.63
CA THR A 700 4.46 2.49 -11.13
C THR A 700 3.26 3.41 -11.33
N ASP A 701 2.97 4.29 -10.36
CA ASP A 701 1.90 5.28 -10.46
C ASP A 701 2.12 6.26 -11.62
N THR A 702 3.33 6.83 -11.76
CA THR A 702 3.68 7.73 -12.87
C THR A 702 3.51 7.04 -14.22
N SER A 703 3.90 5.76 -14.31
CA SER A 703 3.66 4.92 -15.51
C SER A 703 2.17 4.81 -15.83
N TYR A 704 1.35 4.57 -14.80
CA TYR A 704 -0.08 4.44 -14.95
C TYR A 704 -0.74 5.78 -15.33
N ILE A 705 -0.32 6.88 -14.70
CA ILE A 705 -0.76 8.24 -15.00
C ILE A 705 -0.45 8.59 -16.46
N ALA A 706 0.79 8.41 -16.92
CA ALA A 706 1.19 8.72 -18.29
C ALA A 706 0.34 7.97 -19.32
N ARG A 707 0.08 6.67 -19.10
CA ARG A 707 -0.75 5.86 -20.01
C ARG A 707 -2.20 6.38 -20.08
N LEU A 708 -2.81 6.68 -18.94
CA LEU A 708 -4.18 7.21 -18.91
C LEU A 708 -4.26 8.66 -19.38
N ALA A 709 -3.27 9.49 -19.07
CA ALA A 709 -3.17 10.86 -19.52
C ALA A 709 -3.12 10.91 -21.04
N ARG A 710 -2.31 10.05 -21.70
CA ARG A 710 -2.32 9.94 -23.16
C ARG A 710 -3.72 9.63 -23.72
N GLU A 711 -4.37 8.59 -23.20
CA GLU A 711 -5.73 8.19 -23.62
C GLU A 711 -6.74 9.34 -23.44
N TYR A 712 -6.62 10.07 -22.33
CA TYR A 712 -7.48 11.19 -21.98
C TYR A 712 -7.24 12.44 -22.85
N LEU A 713 -5.98 12.80 -23.09
CA LEU A 713 -5.56 13.96 -23.88
C LEU A 713 -5.93 13.83 -25.36
N CYS A 714 -6.02 12.60 -25.88
CA CYS A 714 -6.54 12.33 -27.23
C CYS A 714 -7.96 12.86 -27.47
N HIS A 715 -8.74 13.14 -26.41
CA HIS A 715 -10.06 13.77 -26.55
C HIS A 715 -10.03 15.26 -26.87
N VAL A 716 -8.91 15.96 -26.69
CA VAL A 716 -8.76 17.37 -27.09
C VAL A 716 -7.68 17.56 -28.17
N CYS A 717 -6.79 16.59 -28.36
CA CYS A 717 -5.73 16.63 -29.37
C CYS A 717 -5.36 15.22 -29.87
N LYS A 718 -5.72 14.89 -31.11
CA LYS A 718 -5.43 13.58 -31.71
C LYS A 718 -3.93 13.31 -31.87
N GLU A 719 -3.15 14.35 -32.16
CA GLU A 719 -1.68 14.29 -32.26
C GLU A 719 -1.02 14.33 -30.88
N THR A 720 -1.27 13.26 -30.10
CA THR A 720 -0.68 13.07 -28.77
C THR A 720 0.29 11.88 -28.76
N TRP A 721 1.55 12.11 -28.38
CA TRP A 721 2.57 11.04 -28.28
C TRP A 721 3.41 11.14 -27.00
N THR A 722 4.20 10.10 -26.76
CA THR A 722 5.02 9.98 -25.55
C THR A 722 6.51 10.03 -25.86
N THR A 723 7.29 10.65 -24.98
CA THR A 723 8.76 10.55 -24.91
C THR A 723 9.20 9.76 -23.67
N LYS A 724 10.47 9.37 -23.59
CA LYS A 724 11.03 8.53 -22.53
C LYS A 724 11.87 9.38 -21.58
N GLY A 725 11.74 9.20 -20.26
CA GLY A 725 12.45 10.04 -19.28
C GLY A 725 13.98 10.02 -19.40
N LYS A 726 14.58 8.88 -19.80
CA LYS A 726 16.02 8.81 -20.11
C LYS A 726 16.43 9.74 -21.25
N LEU A 727 15.57 9.89 -22.27
CA LEU A 727 15.80 10.81 -23.38
C LEU A 727 15.66 12.27 -22.92
N THR A 728 14.63 12.59 -22.13
CA THR A 728 14.48 13.93 -21.53
C THR A 728 15.73 14.32 -20.72
N ALA A 729 16.26 13.38 -19.93
CA ALA A 729 17.47 13.61 -19.15
C ALA A 729 18.72 13.82 -20.02
N LEU A 730 18.85 13.04 -21.11
CA LEU A 730 19.95 13.16 -22.06
C LEU A 730 19.93 14.53 -22.76
N LEU A 731 18.80 14.90 -23.37
CA LEU A 731 18.66 16.17 -24.10
C LEU A 731 18.84 17.38 -23.19
N ARG A 732 18.30 17.34 -21.97
CA ARG A 732 18.54 18.40 -20.98
C ARG A 732 20.03 18.61 -20.68
N SER A 733 20.80 17.52 -20.61
CA SER A 733 22.24 17.58 -20.35
C SER A 733 23.02 18.06 -21.57
N ALA A 734 22.63 17.64 -22.78
CA ALA A 734 23.27 18.05 -24.03
C ALA A 734 23.12 19.56 -24.27
N TRP A 735 21.97 20.14 -23.91
CA TRP A 735 21.67 21.55 -24.12
C TRP A 735 21.97 22.46 -22.90
N ASP A 736 22.72 21.97 -21.91
CA ASP A 736 23.09 22.68 -20.66
C ASP A 736 21.94 23.49 -20.01
N LEU A 737 20.74 22.90 -19.98
CA LEU A 737 19.55 23.61 -19.49
C LEU A 737 19.56 23.79 -17.96
N PRO A 738 18.97 24.87 -17.43
CA PRO A 738 19.09 25.24 -16.03
C PRO A 738 18.47 24.20 -15.08
N VAL A 739 19.26 23.75 -14.10
CA VAL A 739 18.83 22.95 -12.94
C VAL A 739 19.49 23.47 -11.68
N ALA A 740 18.81 23.40 -10.54
CA ALA A 740 19.39 23.80 -9.26
C ALA A 740 20.60 22.91 -8.90
N LYS A 741 21.71 23.56 -8.52
CA LYS A 741 22.96 22.91 -8.08
C LYS A 741 23.15 23.14 -6.59
N LEU A 742 23.68 22.16 -5.86
CA LEU A 742 24.14 22.34 -4.47
C LEU A 742 25.66 22.30 -4.43
N PRO A 743 26.29 23.16 -3.62
CA PRO A 743 27.67 22.97 -3.24
C PRO A 743 27.76 21.74 -2.32
N VAL A 744 28.45 20.70 -2.76
CA VAL A 744 28.73 19.48 -1.98
C VAL A 744 30.23 19.41 -1.74
N LYS A 745 30.63 19.34 -0.48
CA LYS A 745 32.03 19.08 -0.10
C LYS A 745 32.31 17.59 -0.27
N GLY A 746 33.21 17.25 -1.20
CA GLY A 746 33.65 15.87 -1.42
C GLY A 746 34.47 15.34 -0.24
N ALA A 747 34.73 14.02 -0.23
CA ALA A 747 35.59 13.37 0.75
C ALA A 747 37.04 13.90 0.72
N ASP A 748 37.42 14.53 -0.39
CA ASP A 748 38.67 15.26 -0.64
C ASP A 748 38.66 16.71 -0.13
N GLY A 749 37.56 17.16 0.46
CA GLY A 749 37.40 18.53 0.95
C GLY A 749 37.04 19.57 -0.11
N ILE A 750 36.93 19.19 -1.39
CA ILE A 750 36.63 20.10 -2.51
C ILE A 750 35.12 20.31 -2.61
N VAL A 751 34.69 21.57 -2.65
CA VAL A 751 33.28 21.92 -2.90
C VAL A 751 33.00 21.85 -4.39
N ARG A 752 32.10 20.95 -4.79
CA ARG A 752 31.64 20.79 -6.17
C ARG A 752 30.15 21.12 -6.27
N ASP A 753 29.76 21.82 -7.31
CA ASP A 753 28.35 22.07 -7.60
C ASP A 753 27.71 20.83 -8.22
N VAL A 754 26.94 20.09 -7.43
CA VAL A 754 26.23 18.89 -7.88
C VAL A 754 24.80 19.27 -8.27
N PRO A 755 24.39 19.07 -9.54
CA PRO A 755 23.00 19.25 -9.95
C PRO A 755 22.08 18.33 -9.14
N LYS A 756 21.13 18.91 -8.39
CA LYS A 756 20.11 18.13 -7.66
C LYS A 756 18.73 18.60 -8.09
N LYS A 757 18.15 17.84 -9.04
CA LYS A 757 16.86 18.15 -9.69
C LYS A 757 15.74 18.44 -8.70
N ARG A 758 15.64 17.67 -7.61
CA ARG A 758 14.53 17.76 -6.65
C ARG A 758 14.63 18.87 -5.61
N LEU A 759 15.62 19.76 -5.70
CA LEU A 759 15.68 20.94 -4.83
C LEU A 759 14.82 22.09 -5.31
N ASP A 760 14.40 22.08 -6.57
CA ASP A 760 13.62 23.15 -7.14
C ASP A 760 12.54 22.56 -8.04
N HIS A 761 11.28 22.70 -7.64
CA HIS A 761 10.15 22.17 -8.40
C HIS A 761 10.07 22.71 -9.83
N ARG A 762 10.74 23.82 -10.16
CA ARG A 762 10.80 24.37 -11.53
C ARG A 762 11.55 23.48 -12.52
N HIS A 763 12.27 22.44 -12.07
CA HIS A 763 12.85 21.44 -12.99
C HIS A 763 11.78 20.74 -13.83
N HIS A 764 10.57 20.54 -13.31
CA HIS A 764 9.44 19.97 -14.07
C HIS A 764 9.06 20.84 -15.28
N PHE A 765 9.19 22.17 -15.19
CA PHE A 765 9.02 23.05 -16.35
C PHE A 765 10.12 22.84 -17.39
N VAL A 766 11.37 22.66 -16.94
CA VAL A 766 12.51 22.42 -17.84
C VAL A 766 12.34 21.09 -18.56
N ASP A 767 11.96 20.03 -17.83
CA ASP A 767 11.65 18.73 -18.39
C ASP A 767 10.47 18.84 -19.39
N ALA A 768 9.40 19.56 -19.05
CA ALA A 768 8.30 19.84 -19.98
C ALA A 768 8.72 20.61 -21.24
N ALA A 769 9.68 21.54 -21.13
CA ALA A 769 10.22 22.27 -22.28
C ALA A 769 10.97 21.35 -23.23
N VAL A 770 11.82 20.47 -22.71
CA VAL A 770 12.52 19.42 -23.47
C VAL A 770 11.53 18.46 -24.12
N ILE A 771 10.51 18.02 -23.37
CA ILE A 771 9.46 17.13 -23.86
C ILE A 771 8.72 17.74 -25.05
N ALA A 772 8.35 19.03 -24.97
CA ALA A 772 7.63 19.72 -26.05
C ALA A 772 8.43 19.72 -27.36
N VAL A 773 9.74 19.94 -27.30
CA VAL A 773 10.60 20.03 -28.49
C VAL A 773 11.05 18.67 -29.02
N THR A 774 10.76 17.58 -28.30
CA THR A 774 11.14 16.24 -28.72
C THR A 774 10.18 15.68 -29.78
N SER A 775 10.65 15.61 -31.03
CA SER A 775 9.90 15.05 -32.16
C SER A 775 9.87 13.50 -32.17
N ARG A 776 8.92 12.91 -32.90
CA ARG A 776 8.84 11.43 -33.07
C ARG A 776 10.09 10.86 -33.74
N SER A 777 10.63 11.59 -34.73
CA SER A 777 11.85 11.18 -35.44
C SER A 777 13.07 11.15 -34.51
N LEU A 778 13.21 12.14 -33.61
CA LEU A 778 14.28 12.14 -32.61
C LEU A 778 14.14 10.96 -31.63
N VAL A 779 12.92 10.68 -31.14
CA VAL A 779 12.66 9.51 -30.29
C VAL A 779 13.03 8.22 -31.00
N GLN A 780 12.68 8.07 -32.27
CA GLN A 780 12.99 6.88 -33.06
C GLN A 780 14.49 6.74 -33.29
N ARG A 781 15.17 7.82 -33.70
CA ARG A 781 16.64 7.87 -33.90
C ARG A 781 17.38 7.41 -32.64
N VAL A 782 17.06 7.99 -31.47
CA VAL A 782 17.74 7.62 -30.21
C VAL A 782 17.40 6.19 -29.78
N ASN A 783 16.17 5.72 -29.99
CA ASN A 783 15.83 4.32 -29.71
C ASN A 783 16.59 3.34 -30.62
N THR A 784 16.78 3.67 -31.90
CA THR A 784 17.56 2.86 -32.84
C THR A 784 19.02 2.77 -32.40
N LEU A 785 19.62 3.91 -32.00
CA LEU A 785 20.98 3.95 -31.46
C LEU A 785 21.11 3.15 -30.15
N ALA A 786 20.13 3.26 -29.25
CA ALA A 786 20.08 2.48 -28.02
C ALA A 786 19.97 0.97 -28.29
N ALA A 787 19.10 0.56 -29.21
CA ALA A 787 18.94 -0.84 -29.60
C ALA A 787 20.21 -1.46 -30.23
N ARG A 788 21.05 -0.63 -30.88
CA ARG A 788 22.35 -1.04 -31.42
C ARG A 788 23.47 -1.04 -30.38
N GLY A 789 23.22 -0.57 -29.15
CA GLY A 789 24.26 -0.39 -28.12
C GLY A 789 25.16 0.83 -28.37
N GLU A 790 24.76 1.72 -29.28
CA GLU A 790 25.53 2.88 -29.72
C GLU A 790 25.08 4.16 -29.01
N LEU A 791 24.40 4.06 -27.86
CA LEU A 791 23.89 5.23 -27.13
C LEU A 791 25.02 6.19 -26.73
N LYS A 792 26.22 5.68 -26.46
CA LYS A 792 27.41 6.51 -26.17
C LYS A 792 27.81 7.39 -27.36
N ARG A 793 27.68 6.90 -28.60
CA ARG A 793 27.88 7.73 -29.82
C ARG A 793 26.80 8.81 -29.97
N ALA A 794 25.62 8.60 -29.38
CA ALA A 794 24.58 9.64 -29.32
C ALA A 794 24.88 10.74 -28.29
N TYR A 795 25.71 10.46 -27.27
CA TYR A 795 26.25 11.48 -26.35
C TYR A 795 27.36 12.30 -27.00
N GLU A 796 28.15 11.69 -27.90
CA GLU A 796 29.26 12.33 -28.61
C GLU A 796 28.80 13.05 -29.89
N ALA A 797 27.61 12.72 -30.41
CA ALA A 797 26.97 13.49 -31.47
C ALA A 797 26.41 14.78 -30.87
N ASP A 798 26.91 15.94 -31.31
CA ASP A 798 26.29 17.24 -31.03
C ASP A 798 24.81 17.18 -31.42
N ILE A 799 23.90 17.08 -30.43
CA ILE A 799 22.47 17.16 -30.68
C ILE A 799 22.12 18.63 -30.64
N ASP A 800 22.01 19.23 -31.81
CA ASP A 800 21.65 20.64 -31.92
C ASP A 800 20.37 20.97 -31.13
N PRO A 801 20.32 22.14 -30.48
CA PRO A 801 19.09 22.69 -29.93
C PRO A 801 18.02 22.82 -31.02
N PRO A 802 16.72 22.78 -30.66
CA PRO A 802 15.63 22.80 -31.64
C PRO A 802 15.60 24.08 -32.50
N TYR A 803 16.12 25.19 -31.97
CA TYR A 803 16.27 26.46 -32.67
C TYR A 803 17.31 27.34 -31.95
N PRO A 804 17.91 28.33 -32.64
CA PRO A 804 18.90 29.23 -32.04
C PRO A 804 18.35 30.00 -30.83
N GLY A 805 19.08 30.00 -29.72
CA GLY A 805 18.72 30.74 -28.49
C GLY A 805 17.69 30.04 -27.59
N PHE A 806 17.37 28.77 -27.85
CA PHE A 806 16.46 27.95 -27.05
C PHE A 806 16.82 27.94 -25.55
N GLU A 807 18.09 27.74 -25.21
CA GLU A 807 18.58 27.66 -23.82
C GLU A 807 18.33 28.97 -23.09
N ALA A 808 18.67 30.09 -23.72
CA ALA A 808 18.49 31.42 -23.17
C ALA A 808 16.99 31.72 -22.96
N GLU A 809 16.13 31.29 -23.87
CA GLU A 809 14.69 31.45 -23.76
C GLU A 809 14.10 30.61 -22.61
N VAL A 810 14.53 29.35 -22.47
CA VAL A 810 14.15 28.47 -21.35
C VAL A 810 14.61 29.05 -20.02
N ALA A 811 15.86 29.52 -19.93
CA ALA A 811 16.41 30.15 -18.72
C ALA A 811 15.65 31.43 -18.32
N LYS A 812 15.28 32.26 -19.31
CA LYS A 812 14.46 33.46 -19.09
C LYS A 812 13.08 33.10 -18.52
N HIS A 813 12.43 32.08 -19.06
CA HIS A 813 11.13 31.62 -18.57
C HIS A 813 11.23 30.96 -17.19
N TRP A 814 12.24 30.14 -16.94
CA TRP A 814 12.50 29.49 -15.66
C TRP A 814 12.57 30.49 -14.48
N LYS A 815 13.17 31.67 -14.69
CA LYS A 815 13.21 32.76 -13.69
C LYS A 815 11.84 33.35 -13.37
N ARG A 816 10.84 33.18 -14.24
CA ARG A 816 9.48 33.73 -14.11
C ARG A 816 8.45 32.70 -13.65
N VAL A 817 8.77 31.41 -13.69
CA VAL A 817 7.89 30.34 -13.21
C VAL A 817 7.67 30.46 -11.71
N TRP A 818 6.40 30.49 -11.32
CA TRP A 818 5.96 30.31 -9.94
C TRP A 818 5.19 29.00 -9.84
N PRO A 819 5.68 28.01 -9.08
CA PRO A 819 4.94 26.78 -8.84
C PRO A 819 3.55 27.08 -8.25
N SER A 820 2.51 26.51 -8.84
CA SER A 820 1.14 26.59 -8.36
C SER A 820 0.86 25.39 -7.47
N MET A 821 0.54 25.60 -6.19
CA MET A 821 0.18 24.50 -5.30
C MET A 821 -1.33 24.31 -5.23
N ARG A 822 -1.80 23.07 -5.25
CA ARG A 822 -3.19 22.73 -4.93
C ARG A 822 -3.42 22.99 -3.43
N PRO A 823 -4.37 23.86 -3.05
CA PRO A 823 -4.71 24.07 -1.64
C PRO A 823 -5.22 22.77 -0.99
N ASP A 824 -4.74 22.46 0.21
CA ASP A 824 -5.01 21.21 0.95
C ASP A 824 -6.18 21.36 1.94
N HIS A 825 -7.30 21.93 1.49
CA HIS A 825 -8.47 22.11 2.35
C HIS A 825 -9.80 22.07 1.59
N SER A 826 -10.80 21.44 2.22
CA SER A 826 -12.20 21.55 1.80
C SER A 826 -12.73 22.93 2.19
N LEU A 827 -13.35 23.65 1.25
CA LEU A 827 -13.97 24.96 1.51
C LEU A 827 -15.10 24.88 2.54
N THR A 828 -15.76 23.71 2.69
CA THR A 828 -17.01 23.58 3.45
C THR A 828 -16.87 22.89 4.81
N ARG A 829 -15.97 21.92 4.99
CA ARG A 829 -15.71 21.28 6.30
C ARG A 829 -14.29 20.69 6.41
N PRO A 830 -13.54 20.94 7.50
CA PRO A 830 -12.28 20.26 7.73
C PRO A 830 -12.48 18.75 7.88
N SER A 831 -11.66 18.01 7.14
CA SER A 831 -11.61 16.55 7.13
C SER A 831 -10.20 16.07 7.49
N GLY A 832 -10.09 15.00 8.25
CA GLY A 832 -8.82 14.46 8.72
C GLY A 832 -8.98 13.78 10.07
N ALA A 833 -7.88 13.26 10.61
CA ALA A 833 -7.87 12.78 11.99
C ALA A 833 -8.06 13.98 12.95
N LEU A 834 -8.96 13.83 13.92
CA LEU A 834 -9.31 14.90 14.87
C LEU A 834 -8.31 14.93 16.04
N HIS A 835 -7.91 13.77 16.51
CA HIS A 835 -7.05 13.59 17.67
C HIS A 835 -6.19 12.32 17.55
N ASN A 836 -5.12 12.25 18.34
CA ASN A 836 -4.20 11.14 18.40
C ASN A 836 -4.93 9.89 18.91
N GLU A 837 -4.47 8.71 18.52
CA GLU A 837 -5.11 7.45 18.92
C GLU A 837 -4.91 7.14 20.41
N THR A 838 -3.84 7.67 21.01
CA THR A 838 -3.51 7.48 22.42
C THR A 838 -4.47 8.27 23.31
N LEU A 839 -5.11 7.55 24.24
CA LEU A 839 -5.92 8.13 25.31
C LEU A 839 -5.05 8.35 26.55
N TYR A 840 -5.17 9.52 27.16
CA TYR A 840 -4.47 9.88 28.39
C TYR A 840 -5.43 9.95 29.58
N GLY A 841 -4.96 9.54 30.75
CA GLY A 841 -5.60 9.90 32.02
C GLY A 841 -5.33 11.36 32.35
N ILE A 842 -6.11 11.92 33.27
CA ILE A 842 -6.01 13.32 33.70
C ILE A 842 -5.85 13.33 35.21
N GLU A 843 -4.80 13.98 35.70
CA GLU A 843 -4.56 14.24 37.12
C GLU A 843 -4.67 15.74 37.38
N ASP A 844 -5.26 16.12 38.52
CA ASP A 844 -5.31 17.50 38.99
C ASP A 844 -3.90 18.00 39.32
N ALA A 845 -3.59 19.24 38.96
CA ALA A 845 -2.30 19.88 39.24
C ALA A 845 -2.46 21.29 39.84
N GLY A 846 -3.58 21.57 40.51
CA GLY A 846 -3.84 22.84 41.17
C GLY A 846 -4.35 23.93 40.23
N LYS A 847 -4.06 25.19 40.54
CA LYS A 847 -4.46 26.36 39.73
C LYS A 847 -3.26 27.22 39.36
N ASP A 848 -3.31 27.92 38.23
CA ASP A 848 -2.30 28.91 37.85
C ASP A 848 -2.50 30.26 38.55
N ALA A 849 -1.58 31.20 38.34
CA ALA A 849 -1.62 32.54 38.94
C ALA A 849 -2.86 33.37 38.50
N ALA A 850 -3.53 32.98 37.40
CA ALA A 850 -4.76 33.58 36.92
C ALA A 850 -6.02 32.83 37.42
N GLY A 851 -5.86 31.86 38.32
CA GLY A 851 -6.94 31.06 38.89
C GLY A 851 -7.46 29.94 37.99
N LYS A 852 -6.83 29.67 36.84
CA LYS A 852 -7.24 28.61 35.92
C LYS A 852 -6.79 27.25 36.40
N GLN A 853 -7.64 26.24 36.21
CA GLN A 853 -7.35 24.87 36.63
C GLN A 853 -6.21 24.27 35.80
N LEU A 854 -5.22 23.70 36.48
CA LEU A 854 -4.09 22.99 35.89
C LEU A 854 -4.31 21.48 35.96
N VAL A 855 -3.85 20.77 34.92
CA VAL A 855 -3.93 19.32 34.83
C VAL A 855 -2.66 18.71 34.24
N ARG A 856 -2.35 17.46 34.60
CA ARG A 856 -1.28 16.66 33.98
C ARG A 856 -1.85 15.42 33.29
N LEU A 857 -1.34 15.14 32.10
CA LEU A 857 -1.73 13.96 31.34
C LEU A 857 -0.93 12.75 31.78
N THR A 858 -1.58 11.59 31.90
CA THR A 858 -0.93 10.33 32.32
C THR A 858 -1.14 9.20 31.31
N ARG A 859 -0.18 8.28 31.21
CA ARG A 859 -0.30 7.04 30.43
C ARG A 859 0.45 5.90 31.11
N ARG A 860 0.05 4.66 30.83
CA ARG A 860 0.84 3.47 31.21
C ARG A 860 1.89 3.21 30.14
N ILE A 861 3.14 3.07 30.54
CA ILE A 861 4.29 2.83 29.67
C ILE A 861 4.95 1.52 30.10
N GLY A 862 5.31 0.67 29.15
CA GLY A 862 6.04 -0.56 29.45
C GLY A 862 7.45 -0.25 29.98
N VAL A 863 7.90 -0.97 31.01
CA VAL A 863 9.22 -0.78 31.62
C VAL A 863 10.34 -0.86 30.57
N GLY A 864 10.21 -1.80 29.63
CA GLY A 864 11.15 -1.92 28.52
C GLY A 864 11.13 -0.76 27.52
N GLU A 865 10.00 -0.09 27.33
CA GLU A 865 9.93 1.14 26.52
C GLU A 865 10.58 2.31 27.26
N LEU A 866 10.41 2.35 28.58
CA LEU A 866 10.88 3.44 29.43
C LEU A 866 12.41 3.45 29.59
N PHE A 867 13.01 2.30 29.92
CA PHE A 867 14.43 2.24 30.32
C PHE A 867 15.38 1.64 29.27
N LYS A 868 14.94 0.69 28.41
CA LYS A 868 15.86 0.08 27.41
C LYS A 868 16.49 1.07 26.42
N PRO A 869 15.84 2.16 26.00
CA PRO A 869 16.49 3.17 25.17
C PRO A 869 17.65 3.88 25.89
N LEU A 870 17.56 4.02 27.21
CA LEU A 870 18.51 4.77 28.03
C LEU A 870 19.77 3.97 28.37
N GLY A 871 19.69 2.64 28.44
CA GLY A 871 20.86 1.78 28.73
C GLY A 871 21.98 1.76 27.67
N LYS A 872 21.95 2.67 26.70
CA LYS A 872 23.02 2.92 25.71
C LYS A 872 23.82 4.19 25.99
N PHE A 873 23.27 5.09 26.80
CA PHE A 873 23.96 6.29 27.28
C PHE A 873 24.17 6.04 28.76
N VAL A 874 25.39 6.18 29.27
CA VAL A 874 25.67 6.10 30.72
C VAL A 874 25.17 7.41 31.39
N ASP A 875 23.94 7.81 31.05
CA ASP A 875 23.33 9.05 31.52
C ASP A 875 22.28 8.70 32.56
N ASP A 876 22.75 8.59 33.79
CA ASP A 876 21.92 8.33 34.96
C ASP A 876 20.89 9.45 35.17
N ALA A 877 21.16 10.68 34.72
CA ALA A 877 20.21 11.80 34.81
C ALA A 877 18.98 11.59 33.92
N ALA A 878 19.14 10.95 32.75
CA ALA A 878 18.02 10.59 31.90
C ALA A 878 17.13 9.50 32.53
N VAL A 879 17.72 8.57 33.28
CA VAL A 879 16.97 7.52 34.02
C VAL A 879 16.24 8.14 35.20
N GLU A 880 16.89 9.02 35.97
CA GLU A 880 16.24 9.77 37.04
C GLU A 880 15.09 10.63 36.51
N ALA A 881 15.25 11.29 35.36
CA ALA A 881 14.15 12.03 34.73
C ALA A 881 12.94 11.13 34.38
N GLN A 882 13.16 9.84 34.05
CA GLN A 882 12.05 8.89 33.87
C GLN A 882 11.43 8.46 35.19
N LEU A 883 12.21 8.27 36.24
CA LEU A 883 11.68 7.99 37.59
C LEU A 883 10.83 9.15 38.10
N GLU A 884 11.27 10.38 37.83
CA GLU A 884 10.52 11.61 38.15
C GLU A 884 9.20 11.74 37.38
N SER A 885 9.04 10.99 36.28
CA SER A 885 7.76 10.92 35.58
C SER A 885 6.72 10.05 36.28
N PHE A 886 7.08 9.26 37.30
CA PHE A 886 6.14 8.34 37.94
C PHE A 886 5.05 9.11 38.66
N VAL A 887 3.80 8.69 38.49
CA VAL A 887 2.66 9.44 39.05
C VAL A 887 2.57 9.31 40.57
N SER A 888 3.00 8.18 41.14
CA SER A 888 2.93 7.94 42.59
C SER A 888 4.32 8.08 43.22
N ASP A 889 4.46 9.06 44.11
CA ASP A 889 5.70 9.31 44.84
C ASP A 889 6.07 8.12 45.73
N GLY A 890 5.11 7.61 46.50
CA GLY A 890 5.35 6.43 47.33
C GLY A 890 5.74 5.17 46.52
N PHE A 891 5.23 5.00 45.31
CA PHE A 891 5.69 3.92 44.43
C PHE A 891 7.10 4.19 43.88
N ARG A 892 7.39 5.43 43.50
CA ARG A 892 8.71 5.87 43.02
C ARG A 892 9.79 5.60 44.06
N ASP A 893 9.54 5.90 45.33
CA ASP A 893 10.51 5.67 46.41
C ASP A 893 10.74 4.18 46.66
N ARG A 894 9.67 3.37 46.67
CA ARG A 894 9.82 1.91 46.77
C ARG A 894 10.59 1.35 45.56
N PHE A 895 10.34 1.86 44.36
CA PHE A 895 11.05 1.47 43.16
C PHE A 895 12.55 1.84 43.25
N ARG A 896 12.89 3.03 43.76
CA ARG A 896 14.29 3.43 44.02
C ARG A 896 15.01 2.53 45.02
N LYS A 897 14.31 2.09 46.07
CA LYS A 897 14.87 1.13 47.04
C LYS A 897 15.22 -0.22 46.40
N VAL A 898 14.34 -0.74 45.54
CA VAL A 898 14.61 -1.99 44.81
C VAL A 898 15.69 -1.76 43.74
N LEU A 899 15.68 -0.62 43.05
CA LEU A 899 16.70 -0.21 42.09
C LEU A 899 18.10 -0.22 42.69
N ALA A 900 18.28 0.28 43.91
CA ALA A 900 19.56 0.29 44.59
C ALA A 900 20.13 -1.13 44.78
N ARG A 901 19.28 -2.12 45.09
CA ARG A 901 19.70 -3.53 45.25
C ARG A 901 20.23 -4.16 43.97
N HIS A 902 19.74 -3.70 42.81
CA HIS A 902 20.16 -4.18 41.49
C HIS A 902 21.23 -3.30 40.85
N ARG A 903 21.77 -2.32 41.59
CA ARG A 903 22.84 -1.45 41.10
C ARG A 903 24.16 -2.21 41.01
N GLU A 904 24.48 -2.98 42.05
CA GLU A 904 25.61 -3.90 42.06
C GLU A 904 25.35 -5.04 41.07
N GLY A 905 26.20 -5.18 40.04
CA GLY A 905 26.04 -6.18 38.98
C GLY A 905 25.21 -5.77 37.76
N ALA A 906 24.78 -4.50 37.66
CA ALA A 906 24.22 -3.93 36.42
C ALA A 906 25.24 -3.02 35.72
N LYS A 907 25.25 -2.99 34.38
CA LYS A 907 26.21 -2.18 33.61
C LYS A 907 25.89 -0.68 33.62
N CYS A 908 24.65 -0.30 33.92
CA CYS A 908 24.18 1.10 33.99
C CYS A 908 22.86 1.20 34.79
N LEU A 909 22.40 2.42 35.11
CA LEU A 909 21.20 2.61 35.93
C LEU A 909 19.94 2.13 35.22
N ALA A 910 19.90 2.25 33.90
CA ALA A 910 18.80 1.75 33.09
C ALA A 910 18.69 0.22 33.13
N GLU A 911 19.82 -0.50 33.13
CA GLU A 911 19.82 -1.96 33.29
C GLU A 911 19.37 -2.36 34.70
N ALA A 912 19.89 -1.66 35.72
CA ALA A 912 19.46 -1.84 37.11
C ALA A 912 17.95 -1.62 37.25
N ALA A 913 17.39 -0.60 36.59
CA ALA A 913 15.96 -0.30 36.62
C ALA A 913 15.11 -1.38 35.93
N ILE A 914 15.60 -1.98 34.86
CA ILE A 914 14.92 -3.11 34.22
C ILE A 914 14.95 -4.34 35.12
N LYS A 915 16.08 -4.62 35.77
CA LYS A 915 16.20 -5.74 36.73
C LYS A 915 15.33 -5.52 37.97
N ALA A 916 15.34 -4.31 38.52
CA ALA A 916 14.52 -3.91 39.66
C ALA A 916 13.01 -3.98 39.38
N ALA A 917 12.60 -3.69 38.15
CA ALA A 917 11.23 -3.92 37.72
C ALA A 917 10.89 -5.41 37.59
N ALA A 918 11.85 -6.24 37.18
CA ALA A 918 11.67 -7.69 37.10
C ALA A 918 11.81 -8.41 38.45
N ASP A 919 12.14 -7.68 39.52
CA ASP A 919 12.37 -8.23 40.86
C ASP A 919 11.12 -9.00 41.37
N PRO A 920 11.28 -10.26 41.84
CA PRO A 920 10.20 -11.05 42.41
C PRO A 920 9.47 -10.41 43.59
N HIS A 921 10.05 -9.39 44.24
CA HIS A 921 9.42 -8.57 45.28
C HIS A 921 8.09 -7.96 44.83
N TRP A 922 7.94 -7.66 43.53
CA TRP A 922 6.69 -7.14 42.97
C TRP A 922 5.68 -8.24 42.60
N GLY A 923 6.04 -9.51 42.84
CA GLY A 923 5.32 -10.71 42.44
C GLY A 923 6.09 -11.50 41.37
N PRO A 924 5.63 -12.73 41.05
CA PRO A 924 6.36 -13.69 40.20
C PRO A 924 6.60 -13.26 38.75
N ARG A 925 6.07 -12.10 38.35
CA ARG A 925 6.20 -11.54 36.99
C ARG A 925 6.85 -10.15 36.96
N GLY A 926 7.18 -9.59 38.12
CA GLY A 926 7.64 -8.20 38.22
C GLY A 926 6.59 -7.18 37.76
N ILE A 927 7.07 -5.97 37.46
CA ILE A 927 6.30 -4.83 36.93
C ILE A 927 6.42 -4.82 35.40
N GLY A 928 5.29 -4.97 34.70
CA GLY A 928 5.25 -4.88 33.24
C GLY A 928 5.10 -3.45 32.70
N GLU A 929 4.29 -2.62 33.37
CA GLU A 929 3.95 -1.25 32.95
C GLU A 929 3.83 -0.33 34.17
N ILE A 930 4.23 0.94 34.00
CA ILE A 930 4.18 1.97 35.05
C ILE A 930 3.35 3.16 34.56
N LYS A 931 2.55 3.75 35.46
CA LYS A 931 1.78 4.97 35.17
C LYS A 931 2.70 6.19 35.29
N CYS A 932 2.91 6.88 34.18
CA CYS A 932 3.80 8.03 34.09
C CYS A 932 3.04 9.28 33.63
N PHE A 933 3.48 10.45 34.10
CA PHE A 933 3.15 11.73 33.52
C PHE A 933 3.75 11.85 32.13
N ARG A 934 2.96 12.41 31.23
CA ARG A 934 3.37 12.64 29.85
C ARG A 934 4.21 13.90 29.71
N ASP A 935 3.80 14.98 30.38
CA ASP A 935 4.42 16.28 30.31
C ASP A 935 5.09 16.62 31.65
N ALA A 936 6.26 17.24 31.58
CA ALA A 936 6.99 17.71 32.75
C ALA A 936 6.21 18.82 33.49
N LYS A 937 5.59 19.73 32.72
CA LYS A 937 4.80 20.86 33.25
C LYS A 937 3.30 20.60 33.09
N PRO A 938 2.47 21.07 34.03
CA PRO A 938 1.01 21.03 33.89
C PRO A 938 0.55 21.94 32.75
N ARG A 939 -0.63 21.61 32.19
CA ARG A 939 -1.33 22.40 31.18
C ARG A 939 -2.59 23.02 31.79
N THR A 940 -3.09 24.12 31.25
CA THR A 940 -4.42 24.59 31.64
C THR A 940 -5.47 23.58 31.17
N LYS A 941 -6.54 23.40 31.94
CA LYS A 941 -7.61 22.44 31.65
C LYS A 941 -8.30 22.76 30.32
N GLU A 942 -8.35 24.04 29.96
CA GLU A 942 -8.89 24.55 28.71
C GLU A 942 -8.05 24.13 27.50
N ASP A 943 -6.73 23.94 27.67
CA ASP A 943 -5.83 23.47 26.61
C ASP A 943 -5.92 21.94 26.36
N VAL A 944 -6.71 21.22 27.16
CA VAL A 944 -6.84 19.77 27.09
C VAL A 944 -8.19 19.37 26.50
N THR A 945 -8.16 18.73 25.33
CA THR A 945 -9.36 18.17 24.73
C THR A 945 -9.76 16.87 25.44
N THR A 946 -10.99 16.81 25.96
CA THR A 946 -11.54 15.60 26.58
C THR A 946 -12.67 15.01 25.73
N ILE A 947 -12.74 13.68 25.64
CA ILE A 947 -13.83 12.99 24.91
C ILE A 947 -14.70 12.18 25.88
N PRO A 948 -16.04 12.31 25.81
CA PRO A 948 -16.93 11.56 26.68
C PRO A 948 -16.89 10.06 26.37
N ARG A 949 -16.73 9.24 27.40
CA ARG A 949 -16.76 7.79 27.28
C ARG A 949 -18.21 7.32 27.37
N GLY A 950 -18.85 7.12 26.22
CA GLY A 950 -20.12 6.39 26.07
C GLY A 950 -21.28 6.81 26.98
N GLY A 951 -22.07 7.78 26.55
CA GLY A 951 -23.50 7.90 26.91
C GLY A 951 -23.88 8.37 28.33
N LYS A 952 -22.95 8.65 29.26
CA LYS A 952 -23.29 9.26 30.57
C LYS A 952 -23.00 10.77 30.60
N LYS A 953 -23.90 11.53 31.26
CA LYS A 953 -23.83 13.00 31.42
C LYS A 953 -22.57 13.43 32.19
N ALA A 954 -22.24 14.71 32.00
CA ALA A 954 -20.94 15.35 32.05
C ALA A 954 -20.22 15.53 33.41
N ARG A 955 -20.56 14.84 34.49
CA ARG A 955 -19.92 15.08 35.79
C ARG A 955 -19.04 13.89 36.22
N ASP A 956 -17.78 14.24 36.41
CA ASP A 956 -16.75 13.57 37.21
C ASP A 956 -15.81 12.50 36.57
N ALA A 957 -14.51 12.83 36.69
CA ALA A 957 -13.27 12.04 36.69
C ALA A 957 -12.95 11.03 35.56
N SER A 958 -13.86 10.70 34.64
CA SER A 958 -13.71 9.53 33.76
C SER A 958 -13.46 9.84 32.27
N ARG A 959 -13.29 11.12 31.90
CA ARG A 959 -13.03 11.51 30.50
C ARG A 959 -11.54 11.41 30.17
N PRO A 960 -11.12 10.52 29.26
CA PRO A 960 -9.75 10.55 28.79
C PRO A 960 -9.47 11.83 28.01
N ALA A 961 -8.28 12.36 28.20
CA ALA A 961 -7.73 13.42 27.38
C ALA A 961 -7.18 12.86 26.07
N VAL A 962 -7.24 13.68 25.02
CA VAL A 962 -6.62 13.42 23.74
C VAL A 962 -5.88 14.64 23.25
N ASP A 963 -4.81 14.40 22.52
CA ASP A 963 -4.15 15.45 21.77
C ASP A 963 -4.79 15.61 20.41
N THR A 964 -5.06 16.84 20.00
CA THR A 964 -5.53 17.13 18.66
C THR A 964 -4.45 16.84 17.63
N ASN A 965 -4.80 16.21 16.51
CA ASN A 965 -3.83 15.80 15.50
C ASN A 965 -3.34 16.91 14.59
N ALA A 966 -4.13 17.98 14.47
CA ALA A 966 -3.83 19.06 13.54
C ALA A 966 -4.75 20.26 13.74
N ASN A 967 -4.25 21.39 13.26
CA ASN A 967 -4.97 22.65 13.15
C ASN A 967 -5.71 22.72 11.81
N ALA A 968 -6.94 23.25 11.83
CA ALA A 968 -7.80 23.39 10.67
C ALA A 968 -7.49 24.68 9.91
N TRP A 969 -7.47 25.80 10.61
CA TRP A 969 -7.12 27.11 10.07
C TRP A 969 -6.56 28.02 11.18
N LEU A 970 -5.99 29.12 10.73
CA LEU A 970 -5.48 30.24 11.51
C LEU A 970 -6.34 31.47 11.20
N GLU A 971 -6.81 32.14 12.24
CA GLU A 971 -7.44 33.44 12.16
C GLU A 971 -6.43 34.50 12.62
N ILE A 972 -6.17 35.49 11.79
CA ILE A 972 -5.43 36.69 12.18
C ILE A 972 -6.47 37.78 12.39
N ARG A 973 -6.56 38.28 13.63
CA ARG A 973 -7.52 39.31 14.02
C ARG A 973 -6.83 40.54 14.57
N ARG A 974 -7.46 41.70 14.40
CA ARG A 974 -7.08 42.96 15.02
C ARG A 974 -7.50 42.93 16.49
N ASP A 975 -6.54 43.22 17.37
CA ASP A 975 -6.73 43.40 18.81
C ASP A 975 -6.17 44.80 19.14
N GLY A 976 -7.03 45.81 18.99
CA GLY A 976 -6.62 47.21 18.93
C GLY A 976 -5.61 47.48 17.79
N LYS A 977 -4.44 48.03 18.14
CA LYS A 977 -3.34 48.30 17.19
C LYS A 977 -2.43 47.09 16.93
N LYS A 978 -2.75 45.88 17.41
CA LYS A 978 -1.90 44.68 17.26
C LYS A 978 -2.62 43.59 16.47
N TRP A 979 -1.85 42.68 15.87
CA TRP A 979 -2.43 41.46 15.29
C TRP A 979 -2.27 40.27 16.25
N LYS A 980 -3.35 39.52 16.44
CA LYS A 980 -3.39 38.29 17.24
C LYS A 980 -3.77 37.11 16.36
N ALA A 981 -3.06 35.99 16.56
CA ALA A 981 -3.33 34.73 15.89
C ALA A 981 -4.19 33.85 16.80
N VAL A 982 -5.28 33.30 16.26
CA VAL A 982 -6.09 32.25 16.89
C VAL A 982 -6.04 31.03 15.99
N VAL A 983 -5.55 29.92 16.52
CA VAL A 983 -5.43 28.67 15.76
C VAL A 983 -6.57 27.76 16.16
N ILE A 984 -7.40 27.40 15.19
CA ILE A 984 -8.56 26.53 15.41
C ILE A 984 -8.17 25.10 15.08
N SER A 985 -8.33 24.18 16.03
CA SER A 985 -8.08 22.77 15.81
C SER A 985 -9.14 22.13 14.90
N ARG A 986 -8.82 21.01 14.25
CA ARG A 986 -9.82 20.25 13.47
C ARG A 986 -10.98 19.73 14.33
N PHE A 987 -10.75 19.57 15.63
CA PHE A 987 -11.77 19.15 16.57
C PHE A 987 -12.78 20.27 16.82
N GLU A 988 -12.31 21.47 17.18
CA GLU A 988 -13.15 22.66 17.39
C GLU A 988 -13.91 23.07 16.13
N ALA A 989 -13.24 22.98 14.97
CA ALA A 989 -13.82 23.28 13.67
C ALA A 989 -15.01 22.40 13.24
N LYS A 990 -15.35 21.35 14.01
CA LYS A 990 -16.61 20.60 13.82
C LYS A 990 -17.81 21.33 14.39
N SER A 991 -17.60 22.17 15.39
CA SER A 991 -18.63 22.90 16.12
C SER A 991 -18.64 24.39 15.79
N VAL A 992 -17.51 24.92 15.31
CA VAL A 992 -17.34 26.33 14.93
C VAL A 992 -17.11 26.42 13.42
N PRO A 993 -17.96 27.14 12.64
CA PRO A 993 -17.67 27.40 11.23
C PRO A 993 -16.53 28.41 11.08
N PRO A 994 -15.82 28.44 9.94
CA PRO A 994 -14.88 29.52 9.67
C PRO A 994 -15.60 30.88 9.69
N PRO A 995 -14.95 31.95 10.18
CA PRO A 995 -15.57 33.27 10.27
C PRO A 995 -15.88 33.81 8.88
N LYS A 996 -16.96 34.60 8.80
CA LYS A 996 -17.34 35.30 7.56
C LYS A 996 -16.35 36.44 7.27
N THR A 997 -16.17 36.77 6.00
CA THR A 997 -15.18 37.75 5.53
C THR A 997 -15.56 39.21 5.79
N ASP A 998 -16.76 39.45 6.32
CA ASP A 998 -17.32 40.78 6.64
C ASP A 998 -16.97 41.25 8.07
N ASP A 999 -16.30 40.44 8.89
CA ASP A 999 -15.82 40.85 10.22
C ASP A 999 -14.71 41.93 10.09
N PRO A 1000 -14.94 43.16 10.59
CA PRO A 1000 -13.99 44.27 10.44
C PRO A 1000 -12.68 44.06 11.22
N ASN A 1001 -12.69 43.16 12.21
CA ASN A 1001 -11.50 42.80 12.97
C ASN A 1001 -10.76 41.61 12.36
N LEU A 1002 -11.33 40.92 11.36
CA LEU A 1002 -10.68 39.79 10.70
C LEU A 1002 -9.73 40.28 9.61
N VAL A 1003 -8.44 40.00 9.77
CA VAL A 1003 -7.40 40.36 8.78
C VAL A 1003 -7.28 39.28 7.72
N ALA A 1004 -7.19 38.02 8.16
CA ALA A 1004 -7.02 36.88 7.27
C ALA A 1004 -7.47 35.59 7.93
N VAL A 1005 -8.04 34.69 7.13
CA VAL A 1005 -8.21 33.28 7.47
C VAL A 1005 -7.25 32.51 6.59
N LEU A 1006 -6.27 31.86 7.20
CA LEU A 1006 -5.23 31.11 6.50
C LEU A 1006 -5.31 29.63 6.85
N ARG A 1007 -5.12 28.79 5.84
CA ARG A 1007 -5.07 27.34 5.94
C ARG A 1007 -3.73 26.85 5.43
N ARG A 1008 -3.39 25.62 5.77
CA ARG A 1008 -2.17 24.99 5.24
C ARG A 1008 -2.22 24.96 3.70
N GLY A 1009 -1.14 25.40 3.08
CA GLY A 1009 -1.00 25.54 1.63
C GLY A 1009 -1.50 26.87 1.07
N ASP A 1010 -2.08 27.75 1.89
CA ASP A 1010 -2.53 29.06 1.41
C ASP A 1010 -1.32 29.93 1.08
N PRO A 1011 -1.30 30.54 -0.12
CA PRO A 1011 -0.18 31.34 -0.54
C PRO A 1011 -0.24 32.73 0.13
N VAL A 1012 0.94 33.21 0.53
CA VAL A 1012 1.13 34.48 1.22
C VAL A 1012 2.33 35.23 0.66
N ALA A 1013 2.33 36.55 0.85
CA ALA A 1013 3.47 37.42 0.62
C ALA A 1013 3.92 38.07 1.92
N TRP A 1014 5.22 38.37 2.04
CA TRP A 1014 5.79 39.22 3.08
C TRP A 1014 7.00 39.98 2.55
N GLU A 1015 7.38 41.07 3.19
CA GLU A 1015 8.53 41.91 2.85
C GLU A 1015 9.71 41.64 3.77
N ARG A 1016 10.91 41.52 3.19
CA ARG A 1016 12.18 41.41 3.92
C ARG A 1016 13.30 42.05 3.10
N GLY A 1017 14.07 42.95 3.71
CA GLY A 1017 15.19 43.63 3.03
C GLY A 1017 14.78 44.37 1.75
N GLY A 1018 13.59 44.99 1.74
CA GLY A 1018 13.06 45.73 0.59
C GLY A 1018 12.51 44.87 -0.56
N LYS A 1019 12.50 43.53 -0.42
CA LYS A 1019 11.97 42.60 -1.44
C LYS A 1019 10.71 41.91 -0.94
N VAL A 1020 9.79 41.63 -1.86
CA VAL A 1020 8.60 40.80 -1.60
C VAL A 1020 8.99 39.33 -1.77
N GLU A 1021 8.81 38.56 -0.71
CA GLU A 1021 8.93 37.12 -0.68
C GLU A 1021 7.55 36.49 -0.79
N TYR A 1022 7.48 35.37 -1.50
CA TYR A 1022 6.26 34.59 -1.68
C TYR A 1022 6.43 33.19 -1.14
N GLY A 1023 5.43 32.72 -0.43
CA GLY A 1023 5.44 31.39 0.16
C GLY A 1023 4.04 30.87 0.43
N TYR A 1024 3.97 29.79 1.19
CA TYR A 1024 2.71 29.21 1.63
C TYR A 1024 2.76 28.87 3.12
N LEU A 1025 1.60 28.89 3.77
CA LEU A 1025 1.47 28.49 5.15
C LEU A 1025 1.75 26.98 5.29
N LYS A 1026 2.83 26.61 6.00
CA LYS A 1026 3.25 25.21 6.18
C LYS A 1026 2.82 24.64 7.52
N VAL A 1027 3.07 25.39 8.60
CA VAL A 1027 2.77 24.97 9.99
C VAL A 1027 2.14 26.13 10.75
N MET A 1028 1.15 25.81 11.58
CA MET A 1028 0.57 26.70 12.58
C MET A 1028 0.53 25.94 13.91
N VAL A 1029 0.83 26.60 15.02
CA VAL A 1029 0.95 26.00 16.36
C VAL A 1029 -0.03 26.70 17.30
N GLY A 1030 -0.62 25.95 18.24
CA GLY A 1030 -1.67 26.46 19.15
C GLY A 1030 -1.29 27.71 19.96
N ASP A 1031 0.01 27.95 20.19
CA ASP A 1031 0.53 29.14 20.87
C ASP A 1031 0.69 30.39 19.97
N GLY A 1032 0.14 30.34 18.75
CA GLY A 1032 0.14 31.44 17.78
C GLY A 1032 1.41 31.55 16.93
N ARG A 1033 2.33 30.58 16.98
CA ARG A 1033 3.46 30.50 16.04
C ARG A 1033 3.01 30.02 14.66
N ILE A 1034 3.55 30.65 13.63
CA ILE A 1034 3.21 30.45 12.23
C ILE A 1034 4.50 30.24 11.45
N TYR A 1035 4.52 29.30 10.50
CA TYR A 1035 5.68 29.03 9.68
C TYR A 1035 5.31 29.04 8.20
N PHE A 1036 6.01 29.87 7.43
CA PHE A 1036 5.85 29.96 5.98
C PHE A 1036 7.00 29.27 5.26
N TRP A 1037 6.68 28.60 4.15
CA TRP A 1037 7.67 27.97 3.29
C TRP A 1037 7.78 28.73 1.97
N PRO A 1038 8.99 29.07 1.49
CA PRO A 1038 9.17 29.79 0.23
C PRO A 1038 8.64 29.04 -0.98
N LEU A 1039 8.06 29.76 -1.94
CA LEU A 1039 7.36 29.16 -3.07
C LEU A 1039 8.29 28.64 -4.18
N ARG A 1040 9.48 29.22 -4.33
CA ARG A 1040 10.43 28.93 -5.42
C ARG A 1040 11.57 27.98 -5.05
N VAL A 1041 11.81 27.71 -3.77
CA VAL A 1041 13.08 27.11 -3.32
C VAL A 1041 12.83 26.01 -2.27
N VAL A 1042 13.35 24.82 -2.58
CA VAL A 1042 13.71 23.70 -1.69
C VAL A 1042 12.61 22.79 -1.13
N THR A 1043 12.75 21.49 -1.43
CA THR A 1043 11.99 20.38 -0.83
C THR A 1043 12.45 20.01 0.59
N THR A 1044 13.70 20.34 0.94
CA THR A 1044 14.32 20.00 2.22
C THR A 1044 14.76 21.24 3.02
N PHE A 1045 14.81 21.09 4.33
CA PHE A 1045 15.31 22.12 5.25
C PHE A 1045 16.79 22.45 5.00
N ALA A 1046 17.63 21.43 4.88
CA ALA A 1046 19.08 21.59 4.75
C ALA A 1046 19.46 22.46 3.54
N ALA A 1047 18.85 22.21 2.39
CA ALA A 1047 19.14 23.00 1.20
C ALA A 1047 18.52 24.40 1.24
N LEU A 1048 17.42 24.62 2.00
CA LEU A 1048 16.86 25.95 2.19
C LEU A 1048 17.79 26.81 3.03
N SER A 1049 18.32 26.23 4.11
CA SER A 1049 19.30 26.90 4.97
C SER A 1049 20.61 27.20 4.23
N ALA A 1050 21.05 26.31 3.32
CA ALA A 1050 22.27 26.51 2.53
C ALA A 1050 22.10 27.54 1.40
N LEU A 1051 20.99 27.48 0.64
CA LEU A 1051 20.77 28.32 -0.54
C LEU A 1051 20.17 29.70 -0.21
N ARG A 1052 19.47 29.82 0.92
CA ARG A 1052 18.80 31.05 1.37
C ARG A 1052 19.05 31.32 2.86
N PRO A 1053 20.32 31.46 3.30
CA PRO A 1053 20.64 31.78 4.70
C PRO A 1053 20.01 33.12 5.13
N ASP A 1054 19.80 34.03 4.18
CA ASP A 1054 19.15 35.33 4.35
C ASP A 1054 17.70 35.21 4.87
N LEU A 1055 17.02 34.07 4.67
CA LEU A 1055 15.68 33.82 5.20
C LEU A 1055 15.66 33.41 6.67
N GLY A 1056 16.82 33.14 7.29
CA GLY A 1056 16.94 32.83 8.72
C GLY A 1056 16.16 31.58 9.16
N VAL A 1057 16.07 30.57 8.29
CA VAL A 1057 15.34 29.33 8.56
C VAL A 1057 16.16 28.49 9.54
N LYS A 1058 15.69 28.39 10.79
CA LYS A 1058 16.36 27.62 11.86
C LYS A 1058 15.78 26.23 12.09
N THR A 1059 14.62 25.94 11.51
CA THR A 1059 13.89 24.68 11.72
C THR A 1059 13.31 24.16 10.42
N ARG A 1060 13.00 22.87 10.38
CA ARG A 1060 12.31 22.23 9.24
C ARG A 1060 10.91 22.75 8.94
N ASP A 1061 10.34 23.54 9.85
CA ASP A 1061 8.97 24.02 9.76
C ASP A 1061 8.84 25.26 8.86
N GLY A 1062 9.93 25.99 8.62
CA GLY A 1062 10.00 27.12 7.69
C GLY A 1062 10.44 28.43 8.34
N VAL A 1063 10.15 29.56 7.68
CA VAL A 1063 10.41 30.91 8.20
C VAL A 1063 9.41 31.21 9.32
N PRO A 1064 9.86 31.43 10.56
CA PRO A 1064 8.97 31.59 11.71
C PRO A 1064 8.41 33.01 11.81
N PHE A 1065 7.12 33.09 12.14
CA PHE A 1065 6.40 34.34 12.42
C PHE A 1065 5.46 34.16 13.63
N ARG A 1066 5.14 35.29 14.26
CA ARG A 1066 3.91 35.48 15.04
C ARG A 1066 3.04 36.49 14.27
N ALA A 1067 1.75 36.59 14.59
CA ALA A 1067 0.83 37.51 13.92
C ALA A 1067 1.40 38.94 13.82
N GLU A 1068 1.98 39.44 14.92
CA GLU A 1068 2.55 40.78 14.97
C GLU A 1068 3.84 40.94 14.14
N THR A 1069 4.72 39.94 14.11
CA THR A 1069 5.93 40.01 13.26
C THR A 1069 5.59 39.85 11.79
N PHE A 1070 4.52 39.10 11.46
CA PHE A 1070 3.99 39.00 10.11
C PHE A 1070 3.41 40.33 9.63
N ARG A 1071 2.69 41.05 10.51
CA ARG A 1071 2.22 42.41 10.24
C ARG A 1071 3.36 43.37 9.92
N LYS A 1072 4.41 43.39 10.75
CA LYS A 1072 5.60 44.25 10.56
C LYS A 1072 6.31 43.95 9.24
N ALA A 1073 6.29 42.69 8.81
CA ALA A 1073 6.76 42.26 7.50
C ALA A 1073 5.73 42.51 6.37
N LYS A 1074 4.68 43.32 6.59
CA LYS A 1074 3.59 43.61 5.62
C LYS A 1074 3.00 42.34 5.01
N GLY A 1075 2.85 41.32 5.85
CA GLY A 1075 2.36 40.00 5.50
C GLY A 1075 0.91 40.03 5.04
N ARG A 1076 0.60 39.32 3.95
CA ARG A 1076 -0.73 39.33 3.32
C ARG A 1076 -1.05 38.02 2.56
N PRO A 1077 -2.33 37.61 2.48
CA PRO A 1077 -2.75 36.54 1.58
C PRO A 1077 -2.60 36.96 0.11
N LEU A 1078 -2.38 36.00 -0.79
CA LEU A 1078 -2.39 36.25 -2.24
C LEU A 1078 -3.14 35.13 -2.97
N SER A 1079 -3.25 35.23 -4.30
CA SER A 1079 -3.77 34.11 -5.11
C SER A 1079 -2.81 33.69 -6.22
N ILE A 1080 -2.79 32.40 -6.50
CA ILE A 1080 -2.00 31.80 -7.59
C ILE A 1080 -2.93 30.99 -8.46
N SER A 1081 -2.99 31.31 -9.76
CA SER A 1081 -3.78 30.53 -10.72
C SER A 1081 -3.22 29.11 -10.89
N VAL A 1082 -4.00 28.21 -11.50
CA VAL A 1082 -3.52 26.86 -11.87
C VAL A 1082 -2.25 26.89 -12.74
N LEU A 1083 -2.11 27.91 -13.59
CA LEU A 1083 -0.94 28.12 -14.46
C LEU A 1083 0.21 28.87 -13.78
N GLY A 1084 0.19 29.06 -12.45
CA GLY A 1084 1.30 29.71 -11.73
C GLY A 1084 1.35 31.23 -11.87
N ARG A 1085 0.29 31.89 -12.34
CA ARG A 1085 0.20 33.37 -12.31
C ARG A 1085 -0.13 33.85 -10.90
N VAL A 1086 0.80 34.60 -10.31
CA VAL A 1086 0.66 35.25 -9.00
C VAL A 1086 -0.16 36.54 -9.15
N ARG A 1087 -1.14 36.74 -8.29
CA ARG A 1087 -1.85 38.00 -8.07
C ARG A 1087 -1.65 38.40 -6.62
N ASP A 1088 -0.77 39.39 -6.41
CA ASP A 1088 -0.51 40.01 -5.11
C ASP A 1088 -1.30 41.32 -5.02
N PRO A 1089 -2.21 41.48 -4.04
CA PRO A 1089 -2.97 42.72 -3.88
C PRO A 1089 -2.11 43.90 -3.40
N GLY A 1090 -0.87 43.67 -2.97
CA GLY A 1090 0.00 44.68 -2.36
C GLY A 1090 -0.32 44.91 -0.87
N PRO A 1091 0.55 45.61 -0.13
CA PRO A 1091 0.32 45.89 1.28
C PRO A 1091 -0.94 46.75 1.47
N SER A 1092 -1.75 46.42 2.48
CA SER A 1092 -2.92 47.22 2.86
C SER A 1092 -2.47 48.65 3.19
N LYS A 1093 -3.15 49.66 2.63
CA LYS A 1093 -2.88 51.10 2.90
C LYS A 1093 -3.37 51.56 4.29
N SER A 1094 -3.68 50.65 5.22
CA SER A 1094 -4.26 50.93 6.54
C SER A 1094 -3.58 50.17 7.66
#